data_AF-A0A929FCL0-F1
#
_entry.id   AF-A0A929FCL0-F1
#
_cell.length_a   1.000
_cell.length_b   1.000
_cell.length_c   1.000
_cell.angle_alpha   90.00
_cell.angle_beta   90.00
_cell.angle_gamma   90.00
#
_symmetry.space_group_name_H-M   'P 1'
#
loop_
_entity.id
_entity.type
_entity.pdbx_description
1 polymer ?
#
loop_
_entity_poly.entity_id
_entity_poly.type
_entity_poly.pdbx_seq_one_letter_code
_entity_poly.pdbx_strand_id
1 'polypeptide(L)'
;MSVPLGVQFSHRSQGTVTNQGILQTGQDLTLSGQNLYSEGQLTAGENLTLQAQDTVTIRDTETDAFLARSGQNLTIQGNQAVDILTLQHLEQLPFISGENLVLISDGAISADAHLESGGNIQFLTLNGTPGNFISLYDPIISADGDVILGNYNGVALKIQATGSIQTGSIIITGPDLLLQADGSGSDEDLLASSRAVILRAGVDALNGNEPPETIGGTTIPIGTIAGNPVGSIIVNGDIGTFNIGGNGGNADNGGPIVLTATGNIDIVGNVVSFAQALPGNGDDTGDAGPITLTANGDINVDGNFLSFSQALPNSGGSAGDAGPVTLTANGDINVDGIFLSFSQALPNSGGNAGNGGAIILTAAGNIDTPQNFLSFSGAFTGNAGNGGNISIASISGNITTSGSLNTISFANPGANNSGNGGDITLSSDTGNISTPGELIAFSTSADGNSGTGGTISVISNSGTILNEGTLAANSFANNSNAGPGGNIIIASETGNILLNGTIRATSQSENGSSGPGGNISISSGSGDIVTNTLIDAFSFAPSLVNVGNADNGGNISISSNSGNIILNERISSFSSSALGNARDGGDISILSVSGDISTSNIDSSSSLFVQDTPTGITTADTSTSDGGDIFIRSTSGDIVADGFLSSSSFSRDGNVGSSGNISLVTGEGTIRGDAQISAISISEIDGITGDGGDVTLQANRISDLEISTISSAGASGNVAIQGTADGVTVDNLRLITSGQLEISNPIFPDQPISLDLSDFDQSGKTTIISSNNLILNNVELLSDANRVADAGNVELRSNGTIQLNNSRIFSDTNPQSVGNGGDIIIVGDNDIVLNNSIITTGTDGNGRAGNILITAPLLTIQNDTQIIGETSSLNREGIGGDVMVQANGINLSGDNTKISVNTSRAAAAGNITLTPLNRGDLQISTIGEGAEISASTEIGSSGRGGNITIRDADSVLLSNTEILTSGDGSGAAGSIFIQDVGEFVMRRTSLILAAANQTGNGGNVDIDAGFILTIPEEDNDILATANSGQGGTVSITANLINGFREVELFDPSLRGNRISDISARSNSGFDGTVTLESEPNPELTELPTNLIDPANRIAQTCSTEVGAIVDGLTGDFSMTERGGQLPSPADIASQYEPLDDFGPVAIEAEAFSTTDSSTENRPLSNTLKLQAPLLDAQEAVVTASGDIFLVAEHRWPPPSSCAS
;
A
#
# COMPACT_ATOMS: atom_id res chain seq x y z
N MET A 1 -72.77 -58.12 2.33
CA MET A 1 -73.04 -58.99 3.50
C MET A 1 -72.06 -60.14 3.43
N SER A 2 -70.90 -59.93 4.03
CA SER A 2 -69.74 -60.81 4.05
C SER A 2 -69.10 -60.57 5.42
N VAL A 3 -68.79 -61.65 6.13
CA VAL A 3 -68.31 -61.56 7.53
C VAL A 3 -66.78 -61.37 7.47
N PRO A 4 -66.20 -60.41 8.23
CA PRO A 4 -64.75 -60.32 8.35
C PRO A 4 -64.17 -61.62 8.93
N LEU A 5 -63.07 -62.11 8.38
CA LEU A 5 -62.26 -63.16 9.00
C LEU A 5 -61.41 -62.58 10.14
N GLY A 6 -62.09 -61.96 11.11
CA GLY A 6 -61.45 -61.35 12.27
C GLY A 6 -60.93 -62.41 13.24
N VAL A 7 -59.61 -62.58 13.30
CA VAL A 7 -58.93 -63.36 14.35
C VAL A 7 -58.84 -62.53 15.64
N GLN A 8 -59.99 -62.07 16.15
CA GLN A 8 -60.06 -61.33 17.42
C GLN A 8 -59.88 -62.28 18.61
N PHE A 9 -58.65 -62.35 19.13
CA PHE A 9 -58.36 -63.07 20.37
C PHE A 9 -58.90 -62.30 21.58
N SER A 10 -60.00 -62.79 22.16
CA SER A 10 -60.70 -62.13 23.26
C SER A 10 -59.87 -62.10 24.57
N HIS A 11 -59.97 -61.01 25.33
CA HIS A 11 -59.31 -60.77 26.63
C HIS A 11 -59.09 -62.01 27.52
N ARG A 12 -57.87 -62.58 27.49
CA ARG A 12 -57.14 -63.19 28.61
C ARG A 12 -55.77 -63.70 28.13
N SER A 13 -54.70 -63.30 28.80
CA SER A 13 -53.34 -63.82 28.59
C SER A 13 -52.92 -63.80 27.11
N GLN A 14 -52.61 -62.64 26.55
CA GLN A 14 -51.88 -62.60 25.27
C GLN A 14 -50.59 -63.40 25.45
N GLY A 15 -50.32 -64.33 24.52
CA GLY A 15 -49.05 -65.03 24.45
C GLY A 15 -48.07 -64.30 23.54
N THR A 16 -46.96 -64.96 23.22
CA THR A 16 -46.18 -64.61 22.02
C THR A 16 -47.02 -64.91 20.78
N VAL A 17 -47.10 -63.95 19.86
CA VAL A 17 -47.58 -64.16 18.49
C VAL A 17 -46.36 -64.40 17.61
N THR A 18 -46.43 -65.39 16.71
CA THR A 18 -45.31 -65.79 15.86
C THR A 18 -45.81 -65.92 14.41
N ASN A 19 -45.19 -65.19 13.48
CA ASN A 19 -45.43 -65.31 12.05
C ASN A 19 -44.18 -65.81 11.31
N GLN A 20 -44.33 -66.87 10.52
CA GLN A 20 -43.27 -67.48 9.69
C GLN A 20 -43.80 -67.78 8.27
N GLY A 21 -44.82 -67.05 7.82
CA GLY A 21 -45.42 -67.24 6.50
C GLY A 21 -45.99 -65.96 5.92
N ILE A 22 -46.47 -66.05 4.68
CA ILE A 22 -47.02 -64.93 3.93
C ILE A 22 -48.45 -64.65 4.41
N LEU A 23 -48.67 -63.48 5.01
CA LEU A 23 -49.98 -62.98 5.43
C LEU A 23 -50.37 -61.75 4.59
N GLN A 24 -51.34 -61.93 3.69
CA GLN A 24 -51.85 -60.86 2.82
C GLN A 24 -53.34 -60.60 3.10
N THR A 25 -53.70 -59.34 3.32
CA THR A 25 -55.11 -58.88 3.39
C THR A 25 -55.34 -57.76 2.36
N GLY A 26 -56.60 -57.54 1.99
CA GLY A 26 -57.01 -56.44 1.10
C GLY A 26 -57.53 -55.20 1.84
N GLN A 27 -57.33 -55.12 3.16
CA GLN A 27 -57.70 -54.02 4.05
C GLN A 27 -56.61 -53.95 5.15
N ASP A 28 -56.97 -53.65 6.40
CA ASP A 28 -56.02 -53.70 7.52
C ASP A 28 -55.47 -55.12 7.81
N LEU A 29 -54.31 -55.18 8.44
CA LEU A 29 -53.72 -56.38 9.05
C LEU A 29 -53.11 -56.02 10.42
N THR A 30 -53.73 -56.50 11.51
CA THR A 30 -53.24 -56.27 12.87
C THR A 30 -52.79 -57.57 13.53
N LEU A 31 -51.53 -57.61 14.00
CA LEU A 31 -51.00 -58.64 14.89
C LEU A 31 -50.77 -58.03 16.28
N SER A 32 -51.40 -58.56 17.32
CA SER A 32 -51.32 -58.02 18.70
C SER A 32 -51.08 -59.11 19.74
N GLY A 33 -49.97 -59.02 20.47
CA GLY A 33 -49.51 -60.02 21.44
C GLY A 33 -48.95 -59.45 22.75
N GLN A 34 -48.47 -60.34 23.63
CA GLN A 34 -47.60 -59.93 24.73
C GLN A 34 -46.22 -59.64 24.18
N ASN A 35 -45.69 -60.59 23.41
CA ASN A 35 -44.55 -60.45 22.52
C ASN A 35 -45.01 -60.77 21.08
N LEU A 36 -44.33 -60.22 20.08
CA LEU A 36 -44.60 -60.47 18.67
C LEU A 36 -43.29 -60.80 17.96
N TYR A 37 -43.25 -61.89 17.19
CA TYR A 37 -42.09 -62.34 16.44
C TYR A 37 -42.49 -62.57 14.99
N SER A 38 -41.78 -61.99 14.02
CA SER A 38 -42.07 -62.20 12.59
C SER A 38 -40.81 -62.44 11.76
N GLU A 39 -40.80 -63.56 11.05
CA GLU A 39 -39.90 -63.87 9.92
C GLU A 39 -40.66 -63.89 8.59
N GLY A 40 -41.99 -64.07 8.63
CA GLY A 40 -42.83 -64.16 7.43
C GLY A 40 -43.26 -62.81 6.88
N GLN A 41 -43.52 -62.77 5.56
CA GLN A 41 -43.97 -61.60 4.81
C GLN A 41 -45.39 -61.16 5.21
N LEU A 42 -45.62 -59.85 5.19
CA LEU A 42 -46.83 -59.18 5.66
C LEU A 42 -47.27 -58.15 4.60
N THR A 43 -48.54 -58.14 4.24
CA THR A 43 -49.08 -57.16 3.27
C THR A 43 -50.52 -56.78 3.62
N ALA A 44 -50.74 -55.49 3.87
CA ALA A 44 -52.05 -54.89 4.09
C ALA A 44 -52.45 -54.02 2.88
N GLY A 45 -53.73 -54.07 2.49
CA GLY A 45 -54.30 -53.16 1.49
C GLY A 45 -54.70 -51.80 2.06
N GLU A 46 -54.91 -51.72 3.37
CA GLU A 46 -55.03 -50.48 4.14
C GLU A 46 -53.87 -50.45 5.16
N ASN A 47 -54.10 -50.53 6.48
CA ASN A 47 -53.05 -50.32 7.49
C ASN A 47 -52.42 -51.63 8.02
N LEU A 48 -51.11 -51.67 8.19
CA LEU A 48 -50.38 -52.78 8.80
C LEU A 48 -49.95 -52.40 10.22
N THR A 49 -50.37 -53.18 11.23
CA THR A 49 -50.11 -52.88 12.65
C THR A 49 -49.53 -54.09 13.38
N LEU A 50 -48.32 -53.93 13.91
CA LEU A 50 -47.56 -54.95 14.65
C LEU A 50 -47.38 -54.46 16.09
N GLN A 51 -48.09 -55.07 17.05
CA GLN A 51 -48.18 -54.55 18.42
C GLN A 51 -47.85 -55.60 19.49
N ALA A 52 -47.01 -55.23 20.47
CA ALA A 52 -46.67 -56.04 21.64
C ALA A 52 -46.74 -55.23 22.94
N GLN A 53 -47.25 -55.87 24.01
CA GLN A 53 -47.20 -55.29 25.38
C GLN A 53 -45.80 -55.31 26.02
N ASP A 54 -44.85 -55.99 25.40
CA ASP A 54 -43.44 -56.11 25.80
C ASP A 54 -42.58 -55.83 24.55
N THR A 55 -42.20 -56.84 23.77
CA THR A 55 -41.24 -56.72 22.67
C THR A 55 -41.83 -57.14 21.31
N VAL A 56 -41.57 -56.35 20.27
CA VAL A 56 -41.72 -56.77 18.85
C VAL A 56 -40.34 -57.10 18.28
N THR A 57 -40.16 -58.31 17.77
CA THR A 57 -38.95 -58.77 17.11
C THR A 57 -39.23 -59.14 15.65
N ILE A 58 -38.40 -58.65 14.72
CA ILE A 58 -38.51 -58.94 13.28
C ILE A 58 -37.15 -59.38 12.75
N ARG A 59 -37.14 -60.43 11.91
CA ARG A 59 -35.93 -61.01 11.30
C ARG A 59 -36.17 -61.42 9.85
N ASP A 60 -35.15 -61.35 9.02
CA ASP A 60 -35.07 -62.13 7.78
C ASP A 60 -34.18 -63.37 7.99
N THR A 61 -33.89 -64.10 6.90
CA THR A 61 -33.07 -65.32 6.91
C THR A 61 -32.14 -65.36 5.69
N GLU A 62 -31.20 -66.31 5.64
CA GLU A 62 -30.32 -66.54 4.47
C GLU A 62 -31.07 -66.98 3.19
N THR A 63 -32.36 -67.30 3.26
CA THR A 63 -33.15 -67.87 2.14
C THR A 63 -34.45 -67.16 1.82
N ASP A 64 -35.03 -66.47 2.79
CA ASP A 64 -36.35 -65.86 2.71
C ASP A 64 -36.31 -64.44 3.28
N ALA A 65 -36.58 -63.45 2.41
CA ALA A 65 -36.67 -62.04 2.75
C ALA A 65 -37.93 -61.74 3.57
N PHE A 66 -37.76 -61.05 4.70
CA PHE A 66 -38.86 -60.41 5.41
C PHE A 66 -39.35 -59.19 4.61
N LEU A 67 -40.67 -59.02 4.50
CA LEU A 67 -41.30 -57.89 3.83
C LEU A 67 -42.52 -57.44 4.65
N ALA A 68 -42.61 -56.16 4.99
CA ALA A 68 -43.80 -55.51 5.55
C ALA A 68 -44.25 -54.39 4.63
N ARG A 69 -45.40 -54.59 3.96
CA ARG A 69 -45.98 -53.63 3.01
C ARG A 69 -47.36 -53.17 3.45
N SER A 70 -47.58 -51.86 3.44
CA SER A 70 -48.85 -51.23 3.81
C SER A 70 -49.34 -50.31 2.69
N GLY A 71 -50.62 -50.41 2.30
CA GLY A 71 -51.24 -49.49 1.35
C GLY A 71 -51.58 -48.12 1.96
N GLN A 72 -51.62 -48.04 3.29
CA GLN A 72 -51.67 -46.81 4.08
C GLN A 72 -50.54 -46.85 5.12
N ASN A 73 -50.84 -46.74 6.41
CA ASN A 73 -49.86 -46.56 7.47
C ASN A 73 -49.27 -47.89 7.95
N LEU A 74 -47.99 -47.90 8.31
CA LEU A 74 -47.27 -49.03 8.89
C LEU A 74 -46.88 -48.69 10.33
N THR A 75 -47.50 -49.34 11.31
CA THR A 75 -47.22 -49.10 12.74
C THR A 75 -46.59 -50.32 13.41
N ILE A 76 -45.44 -50.13 14.04
CA ILE A 76 -44.70 -51.17 14.78
C ILE A 76 -44.50 -50.67 16.22
N GLN A 77 -45.21 -51.26 17.18
CA GLN A 77 -45.20 -50.85 18.59
C GLN A 77 -44.82 -52.01 19.50
N GLY A 78 -43.72 -51.87 20.24
CA GLY A 78 -43.38 -52.75 21.36
C GLY A 78 -43.14 -51.92 22.61
N ASN A 79 -44.00 -52.05 23.62
CA ASN A 79 -44.00 -51.15 24.78
C ASN A 79 -42.67 -51.15 25.59
N GLN A 80 -41.84 -52.18 25.47
CA GLN A 80 -40.53 -52.29 26.12
C GLN A 80 -39.38 -52.32 25.11
N ALA A 81 -39.58 -52.91 23.93
CA ALA A 81 -38.61 -52.86 22.84
C ALA A 81 -39.25 -53.09 21.46
N VAL A 82 -38.65 -52.49 20.45
CA VAL A 82 -38.74 -52.91 19.04
C VAL A 82 -37.34 -53.34 18.61
N ASP A 83 -37.24 -54.50 17.96
CA ASP A 83 -36.00 -55.19 17.63
C ASP A 83 -36.08 -55.76 16.21
N ILE A 84 -35.53 -55.03 15.24
CA ILE A 84 -35.59 -55.37 13.81
C ILE A 84 -34.16 -55.59 13.29
N LEU A 85 -33.97 -56.69 12.55
CA LEU A 85 -32.75 -56.97 11.80
C LEU A 85 -33.12 -57.67 10.49
N THR A 86 -33.07 -56.94 9.37
CA THR A 86 -33.50 -57.42 8.04
C THR A 86 -32.57 -56.88 6.94
N LEU A 87 -31.35 -57.43 6.85
CA LEU A 87 -30.27 -56.97 5.97
C LEU A 87 -29.64 -58.09 5.12
N GLN A 88 -30.23 -59.29 5.09
CA GLN A 88 -29.76 -60.40 4.25
C GLN A 88 -30.21 -60.24 2.78
N HIS A 89 -31.25 -59.45 2.54
CA HIS A 89 -32.00 -59.37 1.28
C HIS A 89 -32.22 -57.93 0.79
N LEU A 90 -31.17 -57.12 0.76
CA LEU A 90 -31.24 -55.70 0.36
C LEU A 90 -31.69 -55.47 -1.09
N GLU A 91 -31.76 -56.51 -1.93
CA GLU A 91 -32.40 -56.43 -3.25
C GLU A 91 -33.93 -56.27 -3.20
N GLN A 92 -34.56 -56.38 -2.02
CA GLN A 92 -35.98 -56.15 -1.79
C GLN A 92 -36.22 -55.38 -0.49
N LEU A 93 -36.63 -54.11 -0.60
CA LEU A 93 -36.84 -53.24 0.56
C LEU A 93 -37.81 -53.87 1.60
N PRO A 94 -37.38 -54.06 2.86
CA PRO A 94 -38.09 -54.88 3.85
C PRO A 94 -39.26 -54.16 4.52
N PHE A 95 -39.28 -52.82 4.56
CA PHE A 95 -40.39 -52.04 5.11
C PHE A 95 -40.78 -50.94 4.13
N ILE A 96 -42.02 -51.00 3.62
CA ILE A 96 -42.57 -49.99 2.70
C ILE A 96 -43.99 -49.60 3.14
N SER A 97 -44.21 -48.31 3.32
CA SER A 97 -45.50 -47.73 3.73
C SER A 97 -46.04 -46.79 2.65
N GLY A 98 -47.31 -46.88 2.28
CA GLY A 98 -47.96 -45.98 1.32
C GLY A 98 -48.39 -44.63 1.92
N GLU A 99 -48.63 -44.62 3.24
CA GLU A 99 -48.67 -43.42 4.07
C GLU A 99 -47.57 -43.54 5.16
N ASN A 100 -47.82 -43.14 6.42
CA ASN A 100 -46.77 -42.97 7.43
C ASN A 100 -46.25 -44.30 8.02
N LEU A 101 -44.93 -44.39 8.21
CA LEU A 101 -44.26 -45.47 8.97
C LEU A 101 -43.95 -44.99 10.40
N VAL A 102 -44.44 -45.69 11.42
CA VAL A 102 -44.33 -45.30 12.82
C VAL A 102 -43.80 -46.44 13.69
N LEU A 103 -42.66 -46.21 14.35
CA LEU A 103 -41.99 -47.11 15.29
C LEU A 103 -42.19 -46.58 16.72
N ILE A 104 -42.71 -47.41 17.65
CA ILE A 104 -43.13 -46.94 18.98
C ILE A 104 -42.60 -47.82 20.12
N SER A 105 -41.84 -47.24 21.06
CA SER A 105 -41.40 -47.89 22.30
C SER A 105 -41.07 -46.88 23.42
N ASP A 106 -41.36 -47.23 24.67
CA ASP A 106 -40.80 -46.52 25.86
C ASP A 106 -39.39 -47.04 26.24
N GLY A 107 -38.87 -48.05 25.54
CA GLY A 107 -37.52 -48.57 25.69
C GLY A 107 -36.69 -48.44 24.42
N ALA A 108 -36.00 -49.51 24.01
CA ALA A 108 -35.13 -49.47 22.83
C ALA A 108 -35.93 -49.65 21.52
N ILE A 109 -35.68 -48.81 20.52
CA ILE A 109 -36.02 -49.08 19.13
C ILE A 109 -34.71 -49.41 18.41
N SER A 110 -34.41 -50.71 18.27
CA SER A 110 -33.32 -51.22 17.45
C SER A 110 -33.87 -51.56 16.07
N ALA A 111 -33.34 -50.96 15.00
CA ALA A 111 -33.80 -51.25 13.65
C ALA A 111 -32.67 -51.21 12.62
N ASP A 112 -32.04 -52.37 12.47
CA ASP A 112 -31.07 -52.68 11.43
C ASP A 112 -31.82 -53.06 10.14
N ALA A 113 -32.28 -52.05 9.39
CA ALA A 113 -33.11 -52.19 8.20
C ALA A 113 -33.15 -50.92 7.34
N HIS A 114 -33.40 -51.08 6.03
CA HIS A 114 -33.84 -49.98 5.17
C HIS A 114 -35.34 -49.72 5.36
N LEU A 115 -35.72 -48.44 5.51
CA LEU A 115 -37.09 -47.99 5.79
C LEU A 115 -37.57 -46.99 4.72
N GLU A 116 -38.71 -47.29 4.08
CA GLU A 116 -39.30 -46.47 3.01
C GLU A 116 -40.76 -46.10 3.30
N SER A 117 -41.15 -44.85 3.01
CA SER A 117 -42.46 -44.30 3.37
C SER A 117 -42.93 -43.24 2.38
N GLY A 118 -44.13 -43.44 1.79
CA GLY A 118 -44.89 -42.46 1.01
C GLY A 118 -45.48 -41.31 1.84
N GLY A 119 -45.08 -41.20 3.11
CA GLY A 119 -45.40 -40.12 4.03
C GLY A 119 -44.30 -39.98 5.09
N ASN A 120 -44.67 -39.59 6.32
CA ASN A 120 -43.69 -39.36 7.37
C ASN A 120 -43.06 -40.67 7.90
N ILE A 121 -41.85 -40.58 8.47
CA ILE A 121 -41.24 -41.66 9.28
C ILE A 121 -41.05 -41.15 10.71
N GLN A 122 -41.59 -41.86 11.70
CA GLN A 122 -41.62 -41.39 13.10
C GLN A 122 -41.19 -42.47 14.11
N PHE A 123 -40.15 -42.17 14.89
CA PHE A 123 -39.71 -42.96 16.03
C PHE A 123 -40.21 -42.29 17.32
N LEU A 124 -41.09 -42.94 18.07
CA LEU A 124 -41.87 -42.33 19.16
C LEU A 124 -41.84 -43.15 20.46
N THR A 125 -42.06 -42.44 21.58
CA THR A 125 -42.45 -43.04 22.86
C THR A 125 -43.95 -43.37 22.88
N LEU A 126 -44.41 -44.15 23.86
CA LEU A 126 -45.85 -44.38 24.10
C LEU A 126 -46.59 -43.09 24.48
N ASN A 127 -45.87 -42.02 24.80
CA ASN A 127 -46.38 -40.69 25.10
C ASN A 127 -46.37 -39.75 23.87
N GLY A 128 -45.92 -40.22 22.70
CA GLY A 128 -45.88 -39.44 21.45
C GLY A 128 -44.76 -38.41 21.38
N THR A 129 -43.76 -38.46 22.26
CA THR A 129 -42.49 -37.71 22.08
C THR A 129 -41.54 -38.49 21.17
N PRO A 130 -40.54 -37.86 20.55
CA PRO A 130 -39.50 -38.60 19.83
C PRO A 130 -38.83 -39.67 20.71
N GLY A 131 -38.59 -40.85 20.14
CA GLY A 131 -38.00 -42.03 20.78
C GLY A 131 -36.60 -42.34 20.24
N ASN A 132 -35.73 -42.90 21.07
CA ASN A 132 -34.34 -43.16 20.69
C ASN A 132 -34.21 -44.35 19.73
N PHE A 133 -33.37 -44.18 18.71
CA PHE A 133 -33.09 -45.17 17.66
C PHE A 133 -31.66 -45.71 17.80
N ILE A 134 -31.49 -47.02 17.62
CA ILE A 134 -30.23 -47.75 17.66
C ILE A 134 -30.10 -48.61 16.40
N SER A 135 -28.90 -48.64 15.80
CA SER A 135 -28.57 -49.55 14.69
C SER A 135 -27.11 -50.00 14.83
N LEU A 136 -26.87 -51.30 14.85
CA LEU A 136 -25.53 -51.90 14.88
C LEU A 136 -24.99 -52.20 13.48
N TYR A 137 -25.85 -52.13 12.47
CA TYR A 137 -25.60 -52.31 11.05
C TYR A 137 -26.31 -51.19 10.23
N ASP A 138 -26.39 -51.35 8.91
CA ASP A 138 -26.92 -50.40 7.92
C ASP A 138 -28.37 -49.89 8.17
N PRO A 139 -28.56 -48.57 8.40
CA PRO A 139 -29.85 -47.89 8.50
C PRO A 139 -30.00 -46.78 7.44
N ILE A 140 -30.63 -47.09 6.31
CA ILE A 140 -31.07 -46.10 5.31
C ILE A 140 -32.55 -45.77 5.52
N ILE A 141 -32.87 -44.49 5.72
CA ILE A 141 -34.23 -43.99 5.95
C ILE A 141 -34.62 -43.05 4.80
N SER A 142 -35.72 -43.35 4.10
CA SER A 142 -36.22 -42.58 2.95
C SER A 142 -37.72 -42.24 3.11
N ALA A 143 -38.09 -40.96 3.01
CA ALA A 143 -39.46 -40.51 3.28
C ALA A 143 -39.96 -39.41 2.30
N ASP A 144 -41.18 -39.59 1.77
CA ASP A 144 -41.92 -38.56 1.03
C ASP A 144 -42.62 -37.53 1.97
N GLY A 145 -42.17 -37.45 3.21
CA GLY A 145 -42.63 -36.51 4.23
C GLY A 145 -41.52 -36.21 5.24
N ASP A 146 -41.90 -35.86 6.46
CA ASP A 146 -40.95 -35.55 7.54
C ASP A 146 -40.36 -36.83 8.18
N VAL A 147 -39.11 -36.76 8.63
CA VAL A 147 -38.47 -37.80 9.44
C VAL A 147 -38.25 -37.27 10.87
N ILE A 148 -38.79 -37.95 11.88
CA ILE A 148 -38.70 -37.52 13.28
C ILE A 148 -38.20 -38.66 14.17
N LEU A 149 -37.09 -38.43 14.88
CA LEU A 149 -36.52 -39.36 15.87
C LEU A 149 -35.98 -38.66 17.12
N GLY A 150 -35.74 -39.44 18.17
CA GLY A 150 -34.98 -39.03 19.35
C GLY A 150 -33.47 -39.06 19.09
N ASN A 151 -32.68 -39.52 20.07
CA ASN A 151 -31.24 -39.69 19.84
C ASN A 151 -30.96 -40.92 18.96
N TYR A 152 -29.97 -40.82 18.08
CA TYR A 152 -29.38 -41.95 17.35
C TYR A 152 -28.05 -42.38 17.96
N ASN A 153 -27.83 -43.70 18.06
CA ASN A 153 -26.53 -44.27 18.41
C ASN A 153 -26.32 -45.57 17.61
N GLY A 154 -25.33 -45.58 16.72
CA GLY A 154 -25.12 -46.72 15.83
C GLY A 154 -23.88 -46.65 14.96
N VAL A 155 -23.84 -47.41 13.86
CA VAL A 155 -22.88 -47.22 12.76
C VAL A 155 -23.37 -46.10 11.81
N ALA A 156 -22.71 -45.92 10.66
CA ALA A 156 -22.97 -44.84 9.71
C ALA A 156 -24.46 -44.71 9.35
N LEU A 157 -24.93 -43.47 9.12
CA LEU A 157 -26.37 -43.14 9.04
C LEU A 157 -26.69 -42.32 7.79
N LYS A 158 -27.74 -42.72 7.06
CA LYS A 158 -28.30 -41.98 5.91
C LYS A 158 -29.79 -41.74 6.07
N ILE A 159 -30.20 -40.47 6.06
CA ILE A 159 -31.61 -40.05 6.05
C ILE A 159 -31.85 -39.12 4.86
N GLN A 160 -32.83 -39.47 4.02
CA GLN A 160 -33.31 -38.64 2.91
C GLN A 160 -34.81 -38.38 3.07
N ALA A 161 -35.22 -37.12 2.95
CA ALA A 161 -36.60 -36.68 3.15
C ALA A 161 -36.98 -35.62 2.11
N THR A 162 -38.18 -35.71 1.52
CA THR A 162 -38.76 -34.59 0.75
C THR A 162 -39.40 -33.54 1.68
N GLY A 163 -39.72 -33.94 2.91
CA GLY A 163 -40.03 -33.04 4.03
C GLY A 163 -38.80 -32.65 4.86
N SER A 164 -39.03 -32.29 6.12
CA SER A 164 -38.00 -31.86 7.08
C SER A 164 -37.50 -33.02 7.95
N ILE A 165 -36.29 -32.91 8.51
CA ILE A 165 -35.69 -33.91 9.41
C ILE A 165 -35.58 -33.31 10.83
N GLN A 166 -36.09 -34.00 11.85
CA GLN A 166 -35.89 -33.67 13.25
C GLN A 166 -35.28 -34.85 14.04
N THR A 167 -34.23 -34.56 14.81
CA THR A 167 -33.49 -35.55 15.61
C THR A 167 -33.06 -34.97 16.97
N GLY A 168 -32.72 -35.85 17.91
CA GLY A 168 -31.85 -35.55 19.06
C GLY A 168 -30.37 -35.67 18.68
N SER A 169 -29.51 -36.02 19.65
CA SER A 169 -28.08 -36.25 19.38
C SER A 169 -27.85 -37.45 18.46
N ILE A 170 -26.86 -37.36 17.56
CA ILE A 170 -26.41 -38.43 16.66
C ILE A 170 -24.99 -38.86 17.08
N ILE A 171 -24.77 -40.15 17.34
CA ILE A 171 -23.44 -40.72 17.61
C ILE A 171 -23.16 -41.87 16.63
N ILE A 172 -22.10 -41.72 15.83
CA ILE A 172 -21.59 -42.75 14.93
C ILE A 172 -20.38 -43.45 15.55
N THR A 173 -20.43 -44.77 15.60
CA THR A 173 -19.43 -45.63 16.26
C THR A 173 -18.50 -46.35 15.28
N GLY A 174 -18.96 -46.61 14.06
CA GLY A 174 -18.22 -47.29 12.99
C GLY A 174 -18.79 -46.99 11.59
N PRO A 175 -18.06 -47.35 10.53
CA PRO A 175 -18.64 -47.43 9.17
C PRO A 175 -19.67 -48.56 9.10
N ASP A 176 -20.52 -48.55 8.08
CA ASP A 176 -21.27 -49.76 7.72
C ASP A 176 -20.36 -50.74 6.96
N LEU A 177 -20.32 -51.99 7.41
CA LEU A 177 -19.47 -53.04 6.82
C LEU A 177 -20.26 -54.02 5.93
N LEU A 178 -21.53 -53.72 5.65
CA LEU A 178 -22.37 -54.50 4.73
C LEU A 178 -22.34 -53.92 3.30
N LEU A 179 -22.31 -52.60 3.17
CA LEU A 179 -21.97 -51.90 1.94
C LEU A 179 -20.50 -52.18 1.53
N GLN A 180 -20.22 -52.08 0.22
CA GLN A 180 -18.86 -52.20 -0.32
C GLN A 180 -18.37 -50.85 -0.81
N ALA A 181 -17.29 -50.36 -0.20
CA ALA A 181 -16.56 -49.20 -0.70
C ALA A 181 -15.97 -49.51 -2.09
N ASP A 182 -16.21 -48.61 -3.04
CA ASP A 182 -15.77 -48.71 -4.44
C ASP A 182 -14.78 -47.59 -4.83
N GLY A 183 -14.58 -46.60 -3.95
CA GLY A 183 -13.72 -45.44 -4.19
C GLY A 183 -14.35 -44.36 -5.08
N SER A 184 -15.67 -44.37 -5.27
CA SER A 184 -16.40 -43.37 -6.05
C SER A 184 -16.66 -42.04 -5.31
N GLY A 185 -16.61 -42.04 -3.98
CA GLY A 185 -17.05 -40.91 -3.16
C GLY A 185 -18.58 -40.69 -3.14
N SER A 186 -19.38 -41.71 -3.48
CA SER A 186 -20.84 -41.69 -3.34
C SER A 186 -21.30 -41.68 -1.88
N ASP A 187 -22.61 -41.45 -1.63
CA ASP A 187 -23.20 -41.62 -0.30
C ASP A 187 -22.89 -43.03 0.25
N GLU A 188 -22.97 -44.06 -0.61
CA GLU A 188 -22.73 -45.47 -0.28
C GLU A 188 -21.25 -45.75 0.03
N ASP A 189 -20.32 -45.20 -0.77
CA ASP A 189 -18.88 -45.34 -0.56
C ASP A 189 -18.44 -44.67 0.75
N LEU A 190 -19.02 -43.51 1.08
CA LEU A 190 -18.76 -42.80 2.34
C LEU A 190 -19.28 -43.55 3.57
N LEU A 191 -20.49 -44.13 3.51
CA LEU A 191 -21.03 -45.00 4.56
C LEU A 191 -20.18 -46.26 4.76
N ALA A 192 -19.72 -46.87 3.65
CA ALA A 192 -18.94 -48.11 3.66
C ALA A 192 -17.50 -47.93 4.18
N SER A 193 -16.88 -46.79 3.87
CA SER A 193 -15.47 -46.51 4.18
C SER A 193 -15.25 -45.73 5.48
N SER A 194 -16.27 -45.05 6.01
CA SER A 194 -16.07 -44.07 7.09
C SER A 194 -17.26 -43.96 8.06
N ARG A 195 -17.05 -43.29 9.21
CA ARG A 195 -18.07 -43.04 10.25
C ARG A 195 -19.07 -41.95 9.83
N ALA A 196 -19.69 -42.07 8.66
CA ALA A 196 -20.45 -41.00 8.02
C ALA A 196 -21.82 -40.69 8.66
N VAL A 197 -22.18 -39.40 8.66
CA VAL A 197 -23.57 -38.91 8.83
C VAL A 197 -23.98 -38.21 7.54
N ILE A 198 -25.08 -38.65 6.92
CA ILE A 198 -25.63 -38.03 5.71
C ILE A 198 -27.12 -37.73 5.94
N LEU A 199 -27.48 -36.45 6.08
CA LEU A 199 -28.87 -35.99 6.22
C LEU A 199 -29.23 -35.07 5.06
N ARG A 200 -30.27 -35.42 4.29
CA ARG A 200 -30.74 -34.64 3.13
C ARG A 200 -32.24 -34.35 3.26
N ALA A 201 -32.61 -33.10 3.56
CA ALA A 201 -34.00 -32.66 3.73
C ALA A 201 -34.46 -31.78 2.56
N GLY A 202 -35.74 -31.91 2.17
CA GLY A 202 -36.34 -31.16 1.07
C GLY A 202 -35.93 -31.64 -0.33
N VAL A 203 -35.50 -32.90 -0.51
CA VAL A 203 -35.06 -33.38 -1.83
C VAL A 203 -36.22 -33.45 -2.84
N ASP A 204 -35.98 -33.09 -4.10
CA ASP A 204 -37.01 -33.09 -5.17
C ASP A 204 -37.59 -34.48 -5.47
N ALA A 205 -36.81 -35.54 -5.24
CA ALA A 205 -37.20 -36.93 -5.39
C ALA A 205 -36.26 -37.86 -4.60
N LEU A 206 -36.78 -39.01 -4.15
CA LEU A 206 -35.99 -40.09 -3.56
C LEU A 206 -35.44 -41.00 -4.66
N ASN A 207 -34.18 -41.44 -4.53
CA ASN A 207 -33.59 -42.45 -5.43
C ASN A 207 -33.92 -43.87 -4.94
N GLY A 208 -35.21 -44.26 -5.04
CA GLY A 208 -35.75 -45.54 -4.54
C GLY A 208 -36.73 -46.20 -5.52
N ASN A 209 -37.35 -47.30 -5.10
CA ASN A 209 -38.50 -47.86 -5.83
C ASN A 209 -39.75 -47.11 -5.37
N GLU A 210 -40.67 -46.73 -6.28
CA GLU A 210 -41.88 -46.03 -5.84
C GLU A 210 -42.67 -46.87 -4.80
N PRO A 211 -43.12 -46.26 -3.68
CA PRO A 211 -43.95 -46.96 -2.70
C PRO A 211 -45.25 -47.48 -3.35
N PRO A 212 -45.84 -48.56 -2.83
CA PRO A 212 -46.93 -49.27 -3.51
C PRO A 212 -48.13 -48.35 -3.78
N GLU A 213 -48.56 -48.29 -5.06
CA GLU A 213 -49.59 -47.36 -5.57
C GLU A 213 -50.72 -47.09 -4.57
N THR A 214 -50.82 -45.85 -4.07
CA THR A 214 -51.83 -45.44 -3.09
C THR A 214 -53.23 -45.55 -3.70
N ILE A 215 -54.03 -46.50 -3.20
CA ILE A 215 -55.39 -46.79 -3.71
C ILE A 215 -56.39 -45.73 -3.23
N GLY A 216 -56.23 -44.51 -3.74
CA GLY A 216 -57.04 -43.34 -3.39
C GLY A 216 -56.18 -42.14 -3.03
N GLY A 217 -55.36 -41.66 -3.96
CA GLY A 217 -54.43 -40.56 -3.74
C GLY A 217 -55.06 -39.30 -3.11
N THR A 218 -54.76 -39.08 -1.83
CA THR A 218 -54.76 -37.77 -1.18
C THR A 218 -53.33 -37.36 -0.94
N THR A 219 -52.93 -36.21 -1.49
CA THR A 219 -51.63 -35.59 -1.17
C THR A 219 -51.53 -35.38 0.34
N ILE A 220 -50.66 -36.12 1.00
CA ILE A 220 -50.39 -35.95 2.44
C ILE A 220 -49.83 -34.54 2.63
N PRO A 221 -50.29 -33.75 3.62
CA PRO A 221 -49.69 -32.47 3.90
C PRO A 221 -48.27 -32.67 4.43
N ILE A 222 -47.26 -32.24 3.67
CA ILE A 222 -45.89 -32.10 4.17
C ILE A 222 -45.94 -31.17 5.39
N GLY A 223 -45.35 -31.60 6.51
CA GLY A 223 -45.41 -30.86 7.75
C GLY A 223 -44.51 -29.63 7.74
N THR A 224 -44.96 -28.59 8.44
CA THR A 224 -44.02 -27.61 9.00
C THR A 224 -43.67 -28.09 10.40
N ILE A 225 -42.49 -28.70 10.58
CA ILE A 225 -41.93 -28.91 11.92
C ILE A 225 -41.82 -27.52 12.58
N ALA A 226 -42.42 -27.40 13.77
CA ALA A 226 -43.06 -26.15 14.19
C ALA A 226 -42.09 -24.96 14.36
N GLY A 227 -42.09 -24.05 13.38
CA GLY A 227 -41.30 -22.82 13.37
C GLY A 227 -40.47 -22.63 12.10
N ASN A 228 -40.12 -23.72 11.42
CA ASN A 228 -39.16 -23.71 10.31
C ASN A 228 -39.78 -23.88 8.91
N PRO A 229 -39.02 -23.53 7.84
CA PRO A 229 -39.38 -23.88 6.47
C PRO A 229 -39.51 -25.40 6.25
N VAL A 230 -40.21 -25.79 5.18
CA VAL A 230 -40.21 -27.17 4.68
C VAL A 230 -38.82 -27.51 4.12
N GLY A 231 -38.36 -28.74 4.35
CA GLY A 231 -37.03 -29.19 3.92
C GLY A 231 -35.89 -28.73 4.84
N SER A 232 -36.19 -28.46 6.11
CA SER A 232 -35.19 -28.04 7.12
C SER A 232 -34.65 -29.24 7.91
N ILE A 233 -33.45 -29.10 8.49
CA ILE A 233 -32.84 -30.07 9.42
C ILE A 233 -32.78 -29.45 10.83
N ILE A 234 -33.26 -30.15 11.84
CA ILE A 234 -33.31 -29.68 13.24
C ILE A 234 -32.68 -30.73 14.17
N VAL A 235 -31.53 -30.41 14.76
CA VAL A 235 -30.76 -31.30 15.63
C VAL A 235 -30.75 -30.78 17.06
N ASN A 236 -31.51 -31.44 17.93
CA ASN A 236 -31.73 -31.02 19.33
C ASN A 236 -30.64 -31.59 20.27
N GLY A 237 -29.40 -31.69 19.79
CA GLY A 237 -28.28 -32.35 20.46
C GLY A 237 -27.00 -32.35 19.64
N ASP A 238 -25.98 -33.09 20.11
CA ASP A 238 -24.66 -33.17 19.46
C ASP A 238 -24.66 -34.10 18.23
N ILE A 239 -23.78 -33.85 17.26
CA ILE A 239 -23.47 -34.76 16.14
C ILE A 239 -22.01 -35.22 16.30
N GLY A 240 -21.77 -36.52 16.48
CA GLY A 240 -20.43 -37.07 16.76
C GLY A 240 -20.00 -38.19 15.82
N THR A 241 -18.84 -38.03 15.18
CA THR A 241 -18.21 -38.97 14.22
C THR A 241 -16.76 -39.28 14.60
N PHE A 242 -16.53 -39.61 15.86
CA PHE A 242 -15.22 -39.67 16.50
C PHE A 242 -14.54 -41.04 16.41
N ASN A 243 -13.19 -41.04 16.41
CA ASN A 243 -12.38 -42.23 16.59
C ASN A 243 -11.31 -42.05 17.68
N ILE A 244 -11.11 -43.11 18.47
CA ILE A 244 -10.09 -43.18 19.52
C ILE A 244 -9.28 -44.47 19.26
N GLY A 245 -7.97 -44.31 19.08
CA GLY A 245 -7.07 -45.35 18.60
C GLY A 245 -7.15 -46.66 19.38
N GLY A 246 -7.20 -47.76 18.63
CA GLY A 246 -7.25 -49.12 19.17
C GLY A 246 -5.96 -49.53 19.88
N ASN A 247 -5.97 -50.70 20.52
CA ASN A 247 -4.86 -51.20 21.34
C ASN A 247 -3.78 -51.90 20.48
N GLY A 248 -3.11 -51.15 19.60
CA GLY A 248 -1.98 -51.58 18.75
C GLY A 248 -2.23 -51.52 17.25
N GLY A 249 -2.44 -50.31 16.71
CA GLY A 249 -2.57 -49.97 15.29
C GLY A 249 -3.06 -48.52 15.09
N ASN A 250 -2.58 -47.86 14.02
CA ASN A 250 -2.97 -46.49 13.62
C ASN A 250 -4.47 -46.23 13.81
N ALA A 251 -4.81 -45.07 14.36
CA ALA A 251 -6.20 -44.67 14.52
C ALA A 251 -6.78 -44.29 13.16
N ASP A 252 -7.82 -44.97 12.69
CA ASP A 252 -8.52 -44.60 11.44
C ASP A 252 -9.03 -43.16 11.48
N ASN A 253 -9.28 -42.59 10.30
CA ASN A 253 -9.82 -41.24 10.16
C ASN A 253 -11.18 -41.05 10.88
N GLY A 254 -11.47 -39.80 11.26
CA GLY A 254 -12.79 -39.35 11.67
C GLY A 254 -13.81 -39.43 10.53
N GLY A 255 -15.09 -39.46 10.86
CA GLY A 255 -16.16 -39.56 9.86
C GLY A 255 -16.57 -38.21 9.26
N PRO A 256 -17.06 -38.18 8.01
CA PRO A 256 -17.67 -36.98 7.44
C PRO A 256 -19.05 -36.72 8.04
N ILE A 257 -19.37 -35.45 8.25
CA ILE A 257 -20.71 -34.98 8.63
C ILE A 257 -21.25 -34.14 7.47
N VAL A 258 -22.32 -34.61 6.81
CA VAL A 258 -22.89 -33.99 5.61
C VAL A 258 -24.38 -33.72 5.82
N LEU A 259 -24.75 -32.45 5.98
CA LEU A 259 -26.13 -31.98 6.13
C LEU A 259 -26.52 -31.09 4.93
N THR A 260 -27.62 -31.41 4.26
CA THR A 260 -28.15 -30.63 3.12
C THR A 260 -29.64 -30.37 3.30
N ALA A 261 -30.06 -29.11 3.24
CA ALA A 261 -31.44 -28.68 3.47
C ALA A 261 -31.90 -27.67 2.39
N THR A 262 -33.12 -27.82 1.87
CA THR A 262 -33.74 -26.74 1.06
C THR A 262 -34.36 -25.63 1.92
N GLY A 263 -34.60 -25.93 3.19
CA GLY A 263 -34.92 -24.99 4.26
C GLY A 263 -33.69 -24.63 5.10
N ASN A 264 -33.90 -24.47 6.41
CA ASN A 264 -32.88 -24.09 7.39
C ASN A 264 -32.10 -25.31 7.92
N ILE A 265 -30.95 -25.07 8.55
CA ILE A 265 -30.27 -26.05 9.42
C ILE A 265 -30.10 -25.44 10.81
N ASP A 266 -30.79 -26.00 11.81
CA ASP A 266 -30.70 -25.58 13.21
C ASP A 266 -30.05 -26.69 14.06
N ILE A 267 -28.99 -26.38 14.80
CA ILE A 267 -28.24 -27.33 15.64
C ILE A 267 -28.01 -26.75 17.04
N VAL A 268 -28.56 -27.41 18.07
CA VAL A 268 -28.48 -26.96 19.48
C VAL A 268 -27.22 -27.50 20.19
N GLY A 269 -26.64 -28.60 19.68
CA GLY A 269 -25.43 -29.22 20.25
C GLY A 269 -24.17 -29.00 19.43
N ASN A 270 -23.08 -29.66 19.83
CA ASN A 270 -21.78 -29.56 19.18
C ASN A 270 -21.72 -30.43 17.92
N VAL A 271 -20.95 -30.02 16.90
CA VAL A 271 -20.70 -30.79 15.68
C VAL A 271 -19.23 -31.26 15.69
N VAL A 272 -19.01 -32.57 15.75
CA VAL A 272 -17.75 -33.16 16.22
C VAL A 272 -17.27 -34.28 15.29
N SER A 273 -16.08 -34.12 14.72
CA SER A 273 -15.31 -35.18 14.04
C SER A 273 -13.86 -35.15 14.53
N PHE A 274 -13.30 -36.28 14.96
CA PHE A 274 -11.91 -36.32 15.40
C PHE A 274 -11.26 -37.69 15.30
N ALA A 275 -9.92 -37.69 15.23
CA ALA A 275 -9.07 -38.87 15.35
C ALA A 275 -8.03 -38.64 16.47
N GLN A 276 -7.87 -39.59 17.39
CA GLN A 276 -6.98 -39.42 18.54
C GLN A 276 -6.19 -40.70 18.87
N ALA A 277 -4.86 -40.61 18.98
CA ALA A 277 -4.00 -41.74 19.32
C ALA A 277 -3.77 -41.80 20.84
N LEU A 278 -3.87 -43.01 21.41
CA LEU A 278 -3.66 -43.25 22.84
C LEU A 278 -2.16 -43.48 23.18
N PRO A 279 -1.74 -43.24 24.44
CA PRO A 279 -0.36 -43.47 24.86
C PRO A 279 0.08 -44.95 24.82
N GLY A 280 1.31 -45.20 24.34
CA GLY A 280 2.01 -46.48 24.46
C GLY A 280 2.02 -47.36 23.21
N ASN A 281 1.59 -46.84 22.06
CA ASN A 281 1.22 -47.63 20.89
C ASN A 281 2.29 -47.67 19.78
N GLY A 282 2.98 -46.54 19.52
CA GLY A 282 3.86 -46.36 18.36
C GLY A 282 3.15 -45.88 17.08
N ASP A 283 1.84 -45.60 17.19
CA ASP A 283 0.92 -45.40 16.07
C ASP A 283 0.72 -43.91 15.72
N ASP A 284 0.57 -43.62 14.42
CA ASP A 284 0.09 -42.32 13.93
C ASP A 284 -1.45 -42.21 14.04
N THR A 285 -2.00 -40.99 14.12
CA THR A 285 -3.44 -40.77 13.86
C THR A 285 -3.70 -40.56 12.38
N GLY A 286 -4.86 -41.02 11.93
CA GLY A 286 -5.51 -40.54 10.72
C GLY A 286 -6.05 -39.12 10.88
N ASP A 287 -6.70 -38.65 9.82
CA ASP A 287 -7.21 -37.29 9.72
C ASP A 287 -8.60 -37.15 10.37
N ALA A 288 -9.00 -35.94 10.78
CA ALA A 288 -10.40 -35.71 11.15
C ALA A 288 -11.28 -35.59 9.90
N GLY A 289 -12.54 -36.02 10.00
CA GLY A 289 -13.45 -36.01 8.86
C GLY A 289 -14.02 -34.61 8.56
N PRO A 290 -14.36 -34.32 7.29
CA PRO A 290 -14.91 -33.01 6.91
C PRO A 290 -16.31 -32.80 7.47
N ILE A 291 -16.61 -31.57 7.88
CA ILE A 291 -17.94 -31.15 8.34
C ILE A 291 -18.53 -30.20 7.29
N THR A 292 -19.63 -30.57 6.65
CA THR A 292 -20.26 -29.83 5.54
C THR A 292 -21.74 -29.61 5.81
N LEU A 293 -22.15 -28.35 5.82
CA LEU A 293 -23.53 -27.88 6.03
C LEU A 293 -23.95 -27.01 4.85
N THR A 294 -25.07 -27.35 4.21
CA THR A 294 -25.58 -26.60 3.05
C THR A 294 -27.08 -26.36 3.19
N ALA A 295 -27.48 -25.11 3.38
CA ALA A 295 -28.86 -24.67 3.51
C ALA A 295 -29.25 -23.73 2.36
N ASN A 296 -30.46 -23.88 1.83
CA ASN A 296 -31.07 -22.85 0.99
C ASN A 296 -31.92 -21.84 1.81
N GLY A 297 -32.08 -22.07 3.11
CA GLY A 297 -32.39 -21.06 4.11
C GLY A 297 -31.17 -20.70 4.95
N ASP A 298 -31.39 -20.45 6.24
CA ASP A 298 -30.36 -20.06 7.22
C ASP A 298 -29.60 -21.26 7.80
N ILE A 299 -28.41 -21.02 8.37
CA ILE A 299 -27.70 -21.98 9.24
C ILE A 299 -27.55 -21.35 10.64
N ASN A 300 -28.10 -22.00 11.66
CA ASN A 300 -28.05 -21.56 13.06
C ASN A 300 -27.44 -22.67 13.93
N VAL A 301 -26.36 -22.37 14.66
CA VAL A 301 -25.68 -23.35 15.52
C VAL A 301 -25.32 -22.76 16.89
N ASP A 302 -25.95 -23.29 17.94
CA ASP A 302 -25.73 -22.87 19.34
C ASP A 302 -24.44 -23.50 19.93
N GLY A 303 -23.98 -24.62 19.35
CA GLY A 303 -22.86 -25.42 19.85
C GLY A 303 -21.53 -25.23 19.11
N ASN A 304 -20.48 -25.88 19.60
CA ASN A 304 -19.12 -25.72 19.06
C ASN A 304 -18.87 -26.66 17.86
N PHE A 305 -18.02 -26.21 16.93
CA PHE A 305 -17.45 -27.03 15.87
C PHE A 305 -16.10 -27.59 16.30
N LEU A 306 -15.97 -28.91 16.37
CA LEU A 306 -14.75 -29.60 16.83
C LEU A 306 -14.26 -30.55 15.73
N SER A 307 -13.23 -30.14 14.99
CA SER A 307 -12.57 -30.94 13.95
C SER A 307 -11.09 -31.10 14.29
N PHE A 308 -10.64 -32.26 14.78
CA PHE A 308 -9.23 -32.36 15.22
C PHE A 308 -8.56 -33.71 15.09
N SER A 309 -7.25 -33.68 14.84
CA SER A 309 -6.38 -34.86 14.89
C SER A 309 -5.30 -34.65 15.96
N GLN A 310 -5.20 -35.56 16.94
CA GLN A 310 -4.32 -35.37 18.10
C GLN A 310 -3.58 -36.62 18.54
N ALA A 311 -2.24 -36.53 18.54
CA ALA A 311 -1.36 -37.53 19.13
C ALA A 311 -1.09 -37.19 20.60
N LEU A 312 -1.60 -38.03 21.52
CA LEU A 312 -1.47 -37.82 22.97
C LEU A 312 -0.02 -38.05 23.47
N PRO A 313 0.33 -37.55 24.68
CA PRO A 313 1.67 -37.75 25.25
C PRO A 313 2.07 -39.22 25.33
N ASN A 314 3.25 -39.55 24.81
CA ASN A 314 3.76 -40.92 24.68
C ASN A 314 2.98 -41.82 23.69
N SER A 315 2.24 -41.27 22.71
CA SER A 315 1.65 -42.04 21.60
C SER A 315 2.71 -42.86 20.85
N GLY A 316 3.80 -42.21 20.42
CA GLY A 316 4.89 -42.77 19.63
C GLY A 316 4.86 -42.39 18.14
N GLY A 317 3.72 -41.91 17.63
CA GLY A 317 3.52 -41.46 16.25
C GLY A 317 3.00 -40.02 16.14
N SER A 318 2.69 -39.63 14.90
CA SER A 318 2.33 -38.29 14.45
C SER A 318 0.84 -38.01 14.57
N ALA A 319 0.47 -36.73 14.53
CA ALA A 319 -0.92 -36.31 14.29
C ALA A 319 -1.15 -36.11 12.77
N GLY A 320 -2.27 -36.63 12.25
CA GLY A 320 -2.77 -36.37 10.89
C GLY A 320 -3.36 -34.97 10.72
N ASP A 321 -4.06 -34.72 9.62
CA ASP A 321 -4.66 -33.41 9.33
C ASP A 321 -6.01 -33.22 10.04
N ALA A 322 -6.39 -31.97 10.31
CA ALA A 322 -7.76 -31.64 10.73
C ALA A 322 -8.69 -31.46 9.52
N GLY A 323 -9.92 -31.93 9.66
CA GLY A 323 -10.93 -31.92 8.61
C GLY A 323 -11.47 -30.51 8.38
N PRO A 324 -11.73 -30.10 7.12
CA PRO A 324 -12.30 -28.79 6.84
C PRO A 324 -13.74 -28.69 7.36
N VAL A 325 -14.13 -27.49 7.79
CA VAL A 325 -15.48 -27.15 8.23
C VAL A 325 -16.07 -26.13 7.26
N THR A 326 -17.10 -26.53 6.51
CA THR A 326 -17.72 -25.73 5.44
C THR A 326 -19.20 -25.52 5.69
N LEU A 327 -19.63 -24.26 5.77
CA LEU A 327 -21.01 -23.83 5.91
C LEU A 327 -21.40 -22.99 4.69
N THR A 328 -22.54 -23.30 4.06
CA THR A 328 -23.06 -22.57 2.90
C THR A 328 -24.56 -22.32 3.04
N ALA A 329 -24.98 -21.06 3.05
CA ALA A 329 -26.37 -20.63 3.24
C ALA A 329 -26.83 -19.68 2.12
N ASN A 330 -28.06 -19.85 1.62
CA ASN A 330 -28.74 -18.79 0.86
C ASN A 330 -29.53 -17.82 1.77
N GLY A 331 -29.55 -18.06 3.08
CA GLY A 331 -29.94 -17.10 4.13
C GLY A 331 -28.73 -16.54 4.88
N ASP A 332 -28.89 -16.33 6.19
CA ASP A 332 -27.83 -15.90 7.12
C ASP A 332 -27.06 -17.13 7.70
N ILE A 333 -25.85 -16.91 8.24
CA ILE A 333 -25.11 -17.88 9.06
C ILE A 333 -24.86 -17.29 10.45
N ASN A 334 -25.42 -17.94 11.47
CA ASN A 334 -25.28 -17.56 12.88
C ASN A 334 -24.65 -18.72 13.68
N VAL A 335 -23.48 -18.52 14.31
CA VAL A 335 -22.86 -19.55 15.15
C VAL A 335 -22.40 -18.99 16.49
N ASP A 336 -23.13 -19.33 17.55
CA ASP A 336 -22.85 -18.90 18.93
C ASP A 336 -21.68 -19.66 19.59
N GLY A 337 -21.19 -20.74 18.95
CA GLY A 337 -20.10 -21.58 19.44
C GLY A 337 -18.71 -21.31 18.84
N ILE A 338 -17.69 -21.87 19.49
CA ILE A 338 -16.28 -21.81 19.06
C ILE A 338 -16.05 -22.80 17.91
N PHE A 339 -15.24 -22.42 16.91
CA PHE A 339 -14.66 -23.37 15.96
C PHE A 339 -13.25 -23.76 16.41
N LEU A 340 -12.98 -25.06 16.56
CA LEU A 340 -11.65 -25.63 16.83
C LEU A 340 -11.31 -26.66 15.76
N SER A 341 -10.39 -26.29 14.84
CA SER A 341 -10.05 -27.06 13.64
C SER A 341 -8.54 -27.38 13.57
N PHE A 342 -8.05 -28.36 14.34
CA PHE A 342 -6.62 -28.43 14.68
C PHE A 342 -5.92 -29.80 14.58
N SER A 343 -4.66 -29.77 14.17
CA SER A 343 -3.73 -30.90 14.30
C SER A 343 -2.71 -30.65 15.42
N GLN A 344 -2.47 -31.64 16.29
CA GLN A 344 -1.57 -31.44 17.43
C GLN A 344 -0.80 -32.69 17.88
N ALA A 345 0.53 -32.58 17.94
CA ALA A 345 1.45 -33.58 18.48
C ALA A 345 1.93 -33.16 19.88
N LEU A 346 1.34 -33.74 20.93
CA LEU A 346 1.58 -33.36 22.34
C LEU A 346 2.94 -33.87 22.89
N PRO A 347 3.43 -33.37 24.05
CA PRO A 347 4.78 -33.66 24.54
C PRO A 347 5.10 -35.15 24.67
N ASN A 348 6.27 -35.55 24.18
CA ASN A 348 6.74 -36.94 24.13
C ASN A 348 5.93 -37.86 23.18
N SER A 349 5.12 -37.33 22.27
CA SER A 349 4.53 -38.12 21.16
C SER A 349 5.61 -38.62 20.20
N GLY A 350 6.56 -37.76 19.82
CA GLY A 350 7.72 -38.08 18.99
C GLY A 350 7.50 -37.96 17.47
N GLY A 351 6.25 -37.94 17.00
CA GLY A 351 5.90 -37.67 15.61
C GLY A 351 5.79 -36.17 15.29
N ASN A 352 5.35 -35.86 14.07
CA ASN A 352 5.02 -34.49 13.62
C ASN A 352 3.54 -34.16 13.90
N ALA A 353 3.12 -32.92 13.68
CA ALA A 353 1.71 -32.58 13.48
C ALA A 353 1.43 -32.31 12.00
N GLY A 354 0.24 -32.70 11.53
CA GLY A 354 -0.32 -32.35 10.23
C GLY A 354 -0.84 -30.91 10.18
N ASN A 355 -1.72 -30.61 9.23
CA ASN A 355 -2.28 -29.27 9.00
C ASN A 355 -3.53 -28.98 9.85
N GLY A 356 -3.75 -27.69 10.15
CA GLY A 356 -5.05 -27.20 10.62
C GLY A 356 -6.10 -27.28 9.51
N GLY A 357 -7.36 -27.56 9.86
CA GLY A 357 -8.43 -27.75 8.90
C GLY A 357 -9.04 -26.42 8.49
N ALA A 358 -9.24 -26.18 7.20
CA ALA A 358 -9.81 -24.92 6.73
C ALA A 358 -11.24 -24.68 7.28
N ILE A 359 -11.57 -23.42 7.57
CA ILE A 359 -12.90 -23.00 8.03
C ILE A 359 -13.49 -22.07 6.96
N ILE A 360 -14.61 -22.47 6.34
CA ILE A 360 -15.21 -21.77 5.19
C ILE A 360 -16.68 -21.50 5.48
N LEU A 361 -17.07 -20.23 5.58
CA LEU A 361 -18.45 -19.79 5.71
C LEU A 361 -18.82 -18.98 4.45
N THR A 362 -19.96 -19.28 3.84
CA THR A 362 -20.48 -18.56 2.66
C THR A 362 -21.98 -18.33 2.76
N ALA A 363 -22.42 -17.09 2.84
CA ALA A 363 -23.82 -16.71 2.98
C ALA A 363 -24.28 -15.78 1.85
N ALA A 364 -25.55 -15.84 1.46
CA ALA A 364 -26.15 -14.74 0.69
C ALA A 364 -26.50 -13.56 1.61
N GLY A 365 -26.89 -13.85 2.85
CA GLY A 365 -27.18 -12.90 3.93
C GLY A 365 -26.00 -12.66 4.87
N ASN A 366 -26.29 -12.28 6.11
CA ASN A 366 -25.31 -11.88 7.12
C ASN A 366 -24.50 -13.08 7.66
N ILE A 367 -23.33 -12.79 8.23
CA ILE A 367 -22.54 -13.74 9.02
C ILE A 367 -22.09 -13.06 10.31
N ASP A 368 -22.44 -13.62 11.46
CA ASP A 368 -21.89 -13.21 12.77
C ASP A 368 -21.10 -14.36 13.41
N THR A 369 -19.89 -14.05 13.85
CA THR A 369 -19.00 -14.99 14.57
C THR A 369 -18.70 -14.41 15.97
N PRO A 370 -19.65 -14.53 16.93
CA PRO A 370 -19.51 -13.99 18.28
C PRO A 370 -18.43 -14.67 19.14
N GLN A 371 -17.94 -15.85 18.75
CA GLN A 371 -16.89 -16.60 19.44
C GLN A 371 -15.67 -16.86 18.55
N ASN A 372 -14.56 -17.24 19.17
CA ASN A 372 -13.27 -17.42 18.47
C ASN A 372 -13.32 -18.60 17.48
N PHE A 373 -12.68 -18.43 16.33
CA PHE A 373 -12.42 -19.50 15.37
C PHE A 373 -10.92 -19.78 15.39
N LEU A 374 -10.50 -21.02 15.66
CA LEU A 374 -9.09 -21.40 15.70
C LEU A 374 -8.82 -22.58 14.76
N SER A 375 -8.02 -22.36 13.72
CA SER A 375 -7.48 -23.42 12.87
C SER A 375 -5.96 -23.50 13.00
N PHE A 376 -5.42 -24.56 13.59
CA PHE A 376 -3.99 -24.58 13.93
C PHE A 376 -3.29 -25.92 13.74
N SER A 377 -1.98 -25.83 13.54
CA SER A 377 -1.04 -26.95 13.68
C SER A 377 -0.09 -26.68 14.85
N GLY A 378 0.09 -27.67 15.73
CA GLY A 378 0.87 -27.51 16.95
C GLY A 378 1.76 -28.71 17.29
N ALA A 379 3.08 -28.50 17.28
CA ALA A 379 4.06 -29.53 17.64
C ALA A 379 4.78 -29.22 18.96
N PHE A 380 4.93 -30.23 19.83
CA PHE A 380 5.82 -30.22 21.00
C PHE A 380 7.07 -31.09 20.82
N THR A 381 7.08 -31.92 19.78
CA THR A 381 8.20 -32.70 19.25
C THR A 381 7.97 -32.82 17.73
N GLY A 382 9.02 -33.07 16.94
CA GLY A 382 8.86 -33.11 15.47
C GLY A 382 8.61 -31.72 14.88
N ASN A 383 8.06 -31.64 13.67
CA ASN A 383 7.66 -30.39 13.02
C ASN A 383 6.14 -30.18 13.13
N ALA A 384 5.68 -28.93 13.03
CA ALA A 384 4.27 -28.64 12.78
C ALA A 384 4.01 -28.49 11.26
N GLY A 385 2.82 -28.87 10.81
CA GLY A 385 2.27 -28.53 9.49
C GLY A 385 1.78 -27.08 9.45
N ASN A 386 0.94 -26.74 8.47
CA ASN A 386 0.44 -25.38 8.30
C ASN A 386 -0.79 -25.08 9.17
N GLY A 387 -1.05 -23.80 9.47
CA GLY A 387 -2.39 -23.36 9.87
C GLY A 387 -3.39 -23.55 8.72
N GLY A 388 -4.67 -23.76 9.05
CA GLY A 388 -5.72 -23.90 8.02
C GLY A 388 -6.41 -22.58 7.74
N ASN A 389 -6.64 -22.26 6.46
CA ASN A 389 -7.21 -20.98 6.06
C ASN A 389 -8.62 -20.76 6.63
N ILE A 390 -8.94 -19.52 6.98
CA ILE A 390 -10.28 -19.08 7.42
C ILE A 390 -10.86 -18.15 6.34
N SER A 391 -11.97 -18.54 5.73
CA SER A 391 -12.64 -17.77 4.68
C SER A 391 -14.09 -17.51 5.06
N ILE A 392 -14.50 -16.25 5.06
CA ILE A 392 -15.87 -15.81 5.36
C ILE A 392 -16.32 -14.90 4.21
N ALA A 393 -17.35 -15.33 3.48
CA ALA A 393 -17.87 -14.65 2.31
C ALA A 393 -19.38 -14.38 2.46
N SER A 394 -19.80 -13.13 2.25
CA SER A 394 -21.20 -12.77 2.11
C SER A 394 -21.48 -12.18 0.73
N ILE A 395 -22.62 -12.47 0.13
CA ILE A 395 -23.04 -11.75 -1.08
C ILE A 395 -23.57 -10.37 -0.67
N SER A 396 -24.67 -10.31 0.09
CA SER A 396 -25.41 -9.06 0.32
C SER A 396 -25.48 -8.61 1.78
N GLY A 397 -25.10 -9.47 2.72
CA GLY A 397 -25.16 -9.22 4.16
C GLY A 397 -23.85 -8.72 4.75
N ASN A 398 -23.93 -8.27 6.00
CA ASN A 398 -22.77 -7.79 6.76
C ASN A 398 -21.99 -8.98 7.34
N ILE A 399 -20.68 -8.83 7.50
CA ILE A 399 -19.83 -9.76 8.24
C ILE A 399 -19.43 -9.09 9.56
N THR A 400 -19.69 -9.76 10.69
CA THR A 400 -19.26 -9.31 12.01
C THR A 400 -18.42 -10.39 12.68
N THR A 401 -17.16 -10.09 13.01
CA THR A 401 -16.24 -11.05 13.63
C THR A 401 -15.88 -10.59 15.04
N SER A 402 -16.79 -10.81 15.99
CA SER A 402 -16.62 -10.33 17.38
C SER A 402 -15.67 -11.20 18.21
N GLY A 403 -15.57 -12.49 17.89
CA GLY A 403 -14.49 -13.36 18.36
C GLY A 403 -13.26 -13.31 17.44
N SER A 404 -12.09 -13.70 17.96
CA SER A 404 -10.85 -13.69 17.18
C SER A 404 -10.79 -14.85 16.17
N LEU A 405 -10.35 -14.57 14.95
CA LEU A 405 -10.07 -15.52 13.89
C LEU A 405 -8.57 -15.82 13.87
N ASN A 406 -8.20 -17.03 14.29
CA ASN A 406 -6.81 -17.42 14.52
C ASN A 406 -6.43 -18.59 13.62
N THR A 407 -5.51 -18.38 12.69
CA THR A 407 -4.84 -19.43 11.91
C THR A 407 -3.35 -19.45 12.23
N ILE A 408 -2.87 -20.55 12.80
CA ILE A 408 -1.56 -20.59 13.47
C ILE A 408 -0.82 -21.90 13.17
N SER A 409 0.45 -21.83 12.79
CA SER A 409 1.39 -22.94 12.94
C SER A 409 2.38 -22.66 14.06
N PHE A 410 2.50 -23.57 15.04
CA PHE A 410 3.40 -23.40 16.18
C PHE A 410 4.28 -24.61 16.51
N ALA A 411 5.58 -24.35 16.72
CA ALA A 411 6.57 -25.29 17.22
C ALA A 411 7.04 -24.86 18.64
N ASN A 412 6.65 -25.64 19.66
CA ASN A 412 7.02 -25.39 21.06
C ASN A 412 8.48 -25.78 21.36
N PRO A 413 9.04 -25.38 22.53
CA PRO A 413 10.37 -25.80 22.94
C PRO A 413 10.55 -27.34 22.93
N GLY A 414 11.58 -27.82 22.24
CA GLY A 414 11.81 -29.24 21.95
C GLY A 414 11.20 -29.77 20.65
N ALA A 415 10.46 -28.95 19.90
CA ALA A 415 10.10 -29.21 18.51
C ALA A 415 11.18 -28.70 17.53
N ASN A 416 11.02 -29.05 16.27
CA ASN A 416 11.83 -28.56 15.15
C ASN A 416 11.20 -27.27 14.58
N ASN A 417 10.80 -27.26 13.31
CA ASN A 417 10.26 -26.08 12.63
C ASN A 417 8.73 -26.02 12.73
N SER A 418 8.16 -24.81 12.57
CA SER A 418 6.74 -24.63 12.23
C SER A 418 6.55 -24.57 10.71
N GLY A 419 5.34 -24.93 10.25
CA GLY A 419 4.87 -24.66 8.90
C GLY A 419 4.44 -23.19 8.73
N ASN A 420 3.73 -22.87 7.66
CA ASN A 420 3.19 -21.54 7.43
C ASN A 420 1.94 -21.28 8.31
N GLY A 421 1.65 -20.02 8.61
CA GLY A 421 0.28 -19.60 8.92
C GLY A 421 -0.60 -19.78 7.67
N GLY A 422 -1.87 -20.17 7.85
CA GLY A 422 -2.87 -20.12 6.79
C GLY A 422 -3.51 -18.73 6.70
N ASP A 423 -4.12 -18.43 5.56
CA ASP A 423 -4.69 -17.10 5.27
C ASP A 423 -6.04 -16.86 5.97
N ILE A 424 -6.38 -15.59 6.23
CA ILE A 424 -7.72 -15.14 6.62
C ILE A 424 -8.30 -14.27 5.51
N THR A 425 -9.51 -14.56 5.05
CA THR A 425 -10.21 -13.75 4.03
C THR A 425 -11.64 -13.45 4.48
N LEU A 426 -11.95 -12.16 4.65
CA LEU A 426 -13.30 -11.64 4.81
C LEU A 426 -13.70 -10.93 3.50
N SER A 427 -14.86 -11.28 2.94
CA SER A 427 -15.33 -10.74 1.66
C SER A 427 -16.83 -10.45 1.65
N SER A 428 -17.26 -9.28 1.16
CA SER A 428 -18.68 -8.96 0.94
C SER A 428 -18.90 -8.17 -0.35
N ASP A 429 -19.91 -8.50 -1.17
CA ASP A 429 -20.16 -7.68 -2.36
C ASP A 429 -20.80 -6.32 -1.97
N THR A 430 -21.76 -6.30 -1.05
CA THR A 430 -22.47 -5.05 -0.69
C THR A 430 -22.58 -4.73 0.80
N GLY A 431 -22.23 -5.66 1.69
CA GLY A 431 -22.39 -5.48 3.14
C GLY A 431 -21.15 -4.92 3.82
N ASN A 432 -21.34 -4.32 5.00
CA ASN A 432 -20.24 -3.81 5.80
C ASN A 432 -19.47 -4.98 6.44
N ILE A 433 -18.17 -4.80 6.68
CA ILE A 433 -17.35 -5.75 7.45
C ILE A 433 -16.89 -5.08 8.73
N SER A 434 -17.18 -5.72 9.86
CA SER A 434 -16.84 -5.24 11.21
C SER A 434 -16.01 -6.29 11.93
N THR A 435 -14.79 -5.94 12.34
CA THR A 435 -13.88 -6.85 13.07
C THR A 435 -13.55 -6.33 14.47
N PRO A 436 -14.42 -6.54 15.49
CA PRO A 436 -14.09 -6.29 16.89
C PRO A 436 -13.08 -7.29 17.47
N GLY A 437 -13.10 -8.53 17.01
CA GLY A 437 -12.12 -9.56 17.34
C GLY A 437 -10.82 -9.41 16.54
N GLU A 438 -9.77 -10.12 16.98
CA GLU A 438 -8.46 -10.10 16.32
C GLU A 438 -8.42 -11.05 15.12
N LEU A 439 -7.66 -10.72 14.07
CA LEU A 439 -7.35 -11.61 12.96
C LEU A 439 -5.84 -11.94 13.03
N ILE A 440 -5.51 -13.19 13.30
CA ILE A 440 -4.14 -13.64 13.60
C ILE A 440 -3.75 -14.76 12.63
N ALA A 441 -2.79 -14.51 11.75
CA ALA A 441 -2.32 -15.42 10.71
C ALA A 441 -0.82 -15.73 10.90
N PHE A 442 -0.49 -16.58 11.87
CA PHE A 442 0.85 -16.70 12.44
C PHE A 442 1.63 -17.97 12.04
N SER A 443 2.95 -17.81 11.88
CA SER A 443 3.90 -18.91 12.06
C SER A 443 4.86 -18.59 13.21
N THR A 444 5.02 -19.50 14.17
CA THR A 444 5.86 -19.28 15.35
C THR A 444 6.67 -20.51 15.76
N SER A 445 7.96 -20.32 16.04
CA SER A 445 8.85 -21.41 16.46
C SER A 445 9.77 -21.04 17.62
N ALA A 446 9.90 -21.94 18.60
CA ALA A 446 10.83 -21.79 19.71
C ALA A 446 12.28 -22.13 19.31
N ASP A 447 12.52 -23.31 18.76
CA ASP A 447 13.88 -23.87 18.61
C ASP A 447 14.33 -24.09 17.15
N GLY A 448 13.43 -24.49 16.24
CA GLY A 448 13.69 -24.50 14.80
C GLY A 448 13.25 -23.21 14.10
N ASN A 449 13.27 -23.19 12.77
CA ASN A 449 12.84 -22.02 11.99
C ASN A 449 11.31 -21.90 11.98
N SER A 450 10.79 -20.69 11.80
CA SER A 450 9.36 -20.52 11.44
C SER A 450 9.15 -20.54 9.93
N GLY A 451 7.95 -20.92 9.52
CA GLY A 451 7.45 -20.71 8.16
C GLY A 451 7.00 -19.26 7.92
N THR A 452 6.22 -19.07 6.86
CA THR A 452 5.69 -17.77 6.44
C THR A 452 4.47 -17.39 7.28
N GLY A 453 4.26 -16.11 7.57
CA GLY A 453 2.97 -15.60 8.07
C GLY A 453 1.86 -15.78 7.02
N GLY A 454 0.61 -15.97 7.46
CA GLY A 454 -0.53 -16.08 6.53
C GLY A 454 -1.04 -14.71 6.08
N THR A 455 -1.65 -14.62 4.90
CA THR A 455 -2.20 -13.36 4.38
C THR A 455 -3.52 -13.03 5.07
N ILE A 456 -3.75 -11.77 5.42
CA ILE A 456 -5.05 -11.28 5.89
C ILE A 456 -5.66 -10.39 4.81
N SER A 457 -6.87 -10.71 4.37
CA SER A 457 -7.64 -9.92 3.38
C SER A 457 -9.00 -9.54 3.93
N VAL A 458 -9.36 -8.26 3.90
CA VAL A 458 -10.66 -7.73 4.31
C VAL A 458 -11.20 -6.84 3.19
N ILE A 459 -12.17 -7.35 2.43
CA ILE A 459 -12.59 -6.75 1.15
C ILE A 459 -14.11 -6.57 1.15
N SER A 460 -14.62 -5.36 0.91
CA SER A 460 -16.05 -5.15 0.66
C SER A 460 -16.28 -4.21 -0.51
N ASN A 461 -16.92 -4.66 -1.60
CA ASN A 461 -16.96 -3.84 -2.82
C ASN A 461 -17.69 -2.51 -2.56
N SER A 462 -18.90 -2.52 -1.99
CA SER A 462 -19.63 -1.27 -1.66
C SER A 462 -19.81 -0.95 -0.17
N GLY A 463 -19.42 -1.83 0.76
CA GLY A 463 -19.66 -1.66 2.19
C GLY A 463 -18.51 -1.00 2.95
N THR A 464 -18.82 -0.39 4.10
CA THR A 464 -17.81 0.18 5.02
C THR A 464 -17.02 -0.94 5.70
N ILE A 465 -15.71 -0.75 5.86
CA ILE A 465 -14.87 -1.62 6.67
C ILE A 465 -14.56 -0.91 7.99
N LEU A 466 -14.85 -1.59 9.10
CA LEU A 466 -14.57 -1.15 10.47
C LEU A 466 -13.69 -2.19 11.16
N ASN A 467 -12.49 -1.81 11.56
CA ASN A 467 -11.56 -2.66 12.29
C ASN A 467 -11.28 -2.07 13.68
N GLU A 468 -11.61 -2.82 14.75
CA GLU A 468 -11.28 -2.45 16.14
C GLU A 468 -10.24 -3.41 16.75
N GLY A 469 -10.23 -4.68 16.33
CA GLY A 469 -9.30 -5.71 16.81
C GLY A 469 -8.00 -5.78 16.00
N THR A 470 -6.95 -6.36 16.59
CA THR A 470 -5.62 -6.51 15.95
C THR A 470 -5.69 -7.28 14.63
N LEU A 471 -5.04 -6.78 13.57
CA LEU A 471 -4.72 -7.55 12.35
C LEU A 471 -3.23 -7.91 12.38
N ALA A 472 -2.88 -9.19 12.46
CA ALA A 472 -1.48 -9.60 12.64
C ALA A 472 -1.10 -10.82 11.77
N ALA A 473 -0.22 -10.59 10.79
CA ALA A 473 0.22 -11.54 9.77
C ALA A 473 1.72 -11.86 9.94
N ASN A 474 2.09 -12.47 11.07
CA ASN A 474 3.48 -12.48 11.54
C ASN A 474 4.19 -13.83 11.38
N SER A 475 5.51 -13.76 11.21
CA SER A 475 6.44 -14.87 11.38
C SER A 475 7.41 -14.59 12.53
N PHE A 476 7.55 -15.52 13.48
CA PHE A 476 8.37 -15.35 14.67
C PHE A 476 9.22 -16.57 14.99
N ALA A 477 10.51 -16.36 15.30
CA ALA A 477 11.40 -17.43 15.75
C ALA A 477 12.28 -16.98 16.93
N ASN A 478 12.41 -17.81 17.97
CA ASN A 478 13.19 -17.46 19.15
C ASN A 478 14.68 -17.84 19.04
N ASN A 479 14.99 -19.13 18.91
CA ASN A 479 16.38 -19.64 18.83
C ASN A 479 16.86 -19.97 17.40
N SER A 480 16.12 -19.55 16.37
CA SER A 480 16.38 -19.86 14.96
C SER A 480 15.82 -18.76 14.04
N ASN A 481 15.95 -18.93 12.72
CA ASN A 481 15.54 -17.92 11.74
C ASN A 481 14.01 -17.85 11.58
N ALA A 482 13.50 -16.65 11.29
CA ALA A 482 12.09 -16.46 10.95
C ALA A 482 11.87 -16.46 9.42
N GLY A 483 10.76 -17.06 8.98
CA GLY A 483 10.28 -16.92 7.61
C GLY A 483 9.73 -15.51 7.32
N PRO A 484 9.23 -15.24 6.10
CA PRO A 484 8.65 -13.94 5.77
C PRO A 484 7.36 -13.64 6.55
N GLY A 485 7.04 -12.37 6.74
CA GLY A 485 5.71 -11.92 7.16
C GLY A 485 4.64 -12.23 6.11
N GLY A 486 3.38 -12.31 6.52
CA GLY A 486 2.23 -12.38 5.63
C GLY A 486 1.73 -10.99 5.26
N ASN A 487 1.12 -10.84 4.08
CA ASN A 487 0.61 -9.54 3.64
C ASN A 487 -0.73 -9.19 4.33
N ILE A 488 -1.05 -7.91 4.44
CA ILE A 488 -2.38 -7.44 4.87
C ILE A 488 -3.00 -6.58 3.77
N ILE A 489 -4.23 -6.92 3.37
CA ILE A 489 -4.98 -6.25 2.31
C ILE A 489 -6.33 -5.80 2.87
N ILE A 490 -6.63 -4.50 2.77
CA ILE A 490 -7.92 -3.92 3.16
C ILE A 490 -8.44 -3.11 1.97
N ALA A 491 -9.59 -3.48 1.42
CA ALA A 491 -10.04 -2.90 0.15
C ALA A 491 -11.56 -2.66 0.08
N SER A 492 -11.96 -1.52 -0.48
CA SER A 492 -13.34 -1.27 -0.91
C SER A 492 -13.39 -0.51 -2.23
N GLU A 493 -14.42 -0.68 -3.04
CA GLU A 493 -14.64 0.15 -4.24
C GLU A 493 -15.36 1.46 -3.91
N THR A 494 -16.26 1.49 -2.92
CA THR A 494 -16.99 2.73 -2.55
C THR A 494 -17.16 3.00 -1.05
N GLY A 495 -16.82 2.05 -0.18
CA GLY A 495 -16.98 2.18 1.26
C GLY A 495 -15.85 2.95 1.94
N ASN A 496 -16.16 3.55 3.09
CA ASN A 496 -15.14 4.12 3.97
C ASN A 496 -14.38 2.99 4.69
N ILE A 497 -13.14 3.27 5.09
CA ILE A 497 -12.29 2.35 5.86
C ILE A 497 -11.87 3.05 7.14
N LEU A 498 -12.25 2.50 8.30
CA LEU A 498 -11.93 3.03 9.62
C LEU A 498 -11.16 1.97 10.42
N LEU A 499 -9.90 2.28 10.74
CA LEU A 499 -8.93 1.35 11.34
C LEU A 499 -8.52 1.86 12.73
N ASN A 500 -9.01 1.18 13.76
CA ASN A 500 -8.79 1.46 15.18
C ASN A 500 -7.99 0.34 15.89
N GLY A 501 -7.91 -0.86 15.31
CA GLY A 501 -7.06 -1.97 15.78
C GLY A 501 -5.64 -1.92 15.20
N THR A 502 -4.64 -2.45 15.91
CA THR A 502 -3.23 -2.43 15.43
C THR A 502 -3.03 -3.36 14.23
N ILE A 503 -2.28 -2.91 13.23
CA ILE A 503 -2.03 -3.65 11.98
C ILE A 503 -0.55 -4.00 11.88
N ARG A 504 -0.24 -5.30 11.73
CA ARG A 504 1.13 -5.84 11.79
C ARG A 504 1.39 -6.91 10.73
N ALA A 505 2.43 -6.72 9.94
CA ALA A 505 2.87 -7.65 8.90
C ALA A 505 4.38 -7.92 9.05
N THR A 506 4.77 -8.76 10.02
CA THR A 506 6.15 -8.75 10.54
C THR A 506 6.91 -10.06 10.41
N SER A 507 8.25 -9.97 10.35
CA SER A 507 9.18 -11.09 10.53
C SER A 507 10.18 -10.76 11.64
N GLN A 508 10.26 -11.60 12.66
CA GLN A 508 11.07 -11.32 13.86
C GLN A 508 11.84 -12.55 14.35
N SER A 509 13.16 -12.40 14.57
CA SER A 509 14.03 -13.46 15.07
C SER A 509 14.89 -13.00 16.24
N GLU A 510 14.63 -13.50 17.45
CA GLU A 510 15.32 -13.05 18.67
C GLU A 510 16.82 -13.43 18.70
N ASN A 511 17.19 -14.57 18.10
CA ASN A 511 18.56 -15.11 18.12
C ASN A 511 19.03 -15.69 16.77
N GLY A 512 18.35 -15.37 15.66
CA GLY A 512 18.68 -15.77 14.30
C GLY A 512 18.46 -14.62 13.30
N SER A 513 18.29 -14.93 12.02
CA SER A 513 17.92 -13.94 11.00
C SER A 513 16.40 -13.89 10.77
N SER A 514 15.85 -12.74 10.45
CA SER A 514 14.46 -12.58 9.99
C SER A 514 14.39 -12.56 8.46
N GLY A 515 13.30 -13.09 7.91
CA GLY A 515 12.90 -12.87 6.52
C GLY A 515 12.31 -11.48 6.32
N PRO A 516 11.80 -11.14 5.13
CA PRO A 516 11.21 -9.83 4.90
C PRO A 516 9.88 -9.70 5.64
N GLY A 517 9.53 -8.48 6.03
CA GLY A 517 8.18 -8.17 6.50
C GLY A 517 7.14 -8.35 5.39
N GLY A 518 5.87 -8.35 5.77
CA GLY A 518 4.75 -8.46 4.82
C GLY A 518 4.31 -7.08 4.36
N ASN A 519 3.78 -6.99 3.13
CA ASN A 519 3.29 -5.73 2.59
C ASN A 519 1.89 -5.42 3.15
N ILE A 520 1.60 -4.14 3.37
CA ILE A 520 0.29 -3.66 3.85
C ILE A 520 -0.33 -2.77 2.76
N SER A 521 -1.51 -3.13 2.28
CA SER A 521 -2.23 -2.41 1.23
C SER A 521 -3.63 -2.03 1.70
N ILE A 522 -3.92 -0.73 1.80
CA ILE A 522 -5.21 -0.18 2.21
C ILE A 522 -5.74 0.67 1.04
N SER A 523 -6.95 0.39 0.56
CA SER A 523 -7.49 1.03 -0.66
C SER A 523 -8.99 1.28 -0.60
N SER A 524 -9.45 2.49 -0.97
CA SER A 524 -10.87 2.77 -1.19
C SER A 524 -11.10 3.43 -2.55
N GLY A 525 -11.95 2.85 -3.38
CA GLY A 525 -12.23 3.39 -4.71
C GLY A 525 -12.96 4.74 -4.70
N SER A 526 -13.65 5.12 -3.61
CA SER A 526 -14.20 6.48 -3.46
C SER A 526 -14.40 6.99 -2.03
N GLY A 527 -14.27 6.15 -1.01
CA GLY A 527 -14.52 6.48 0.40
C GLY A 527 -13.29 7.01 1.13
N ASP A 528 -13.53 7.62 2.29
CA ASP A 528 -12.48 8.10 3.19
C ASP A 528 -11.75 6.93 3.87
N ILE A 529 -10.43 7.08 4.07
CA ILE A 529 -9.60 6.18 4.87
C ILE A 529 -9.16 6.92 6.13
N VAL A 530 -9.45 6.37 7.29
CA VAL A 530 -9.09 6.94 8.59
C VAL A 530 -8.39 5.88 9.44
N THR A 531 -7.17 6.18 9.89
CA THR A 531 -6.40 5.32 10.78
C THR A 531 -6.17 6.03 12.11
N ASN A 532 -6.56 5.38 13.21
CA ASN A 532 -6.39 5.83 14.59
C ASN A 532 -5.49 4.85 15.35
N THR A 533 -4.51 4.29 14.65
CA THR A 533 -3.82 3.06 15.04
C THR A 533 -2.45 2.95 14.37
N LEU A 534 -1.55 2.22 15.02
CA LEU A 534 -0.22 1.89 14.52
C LEU A 534 -0.30 0.88 13.37
N ILE A 535 0.43 1.17 12.28
CA ILE A 535 0.59 0.30 11.12
C ILE A 535 2.08 -0.05 10.98
N ASP A 536 2.43 -1.31 11.23
CA ASP A 536 3.80 -1.83 11.30
C ASP A 536 4.04 -2.91 10.21
N ALA A 537 4.93 -2.65 9.26
CA ALA A 537 5.58 -3.68 8.45
C ALA A 537 7.07 -3.71 8.82
N PHE A 538 7.61 -4.87 9.22
CA PHE A 538 9.04 -4.91 9.55
C PHE A 538 9.74 -6.28 9.48
N SER A 539 11.07 -6.20 9.34
CA SER A 539 12.02 -7.29 9.59
C SER A 539 12.93 -6.95 10.78
N PHE A 540 12.99 -7.80 11.80
CA PHE A 540 13.68 -7.48 13.06
C PHE A 540 14.54 -8.63 13.63
N ALA A 541 15.83 -8.36 13.82
CA ALA A 541 16.83 -9.30 14.35
C ALA A 541 17.63 -8.70 15.54
N PRO A 542 17.02 -8.56 16.74
CA PRO A 542 17.59 -7.83 17.89
C PRO A 542 18.75 -8.52 18.65
N SER A 543 19.31 -9.63 18.15
CA SER A 543 20.24 -10.43 18.96
C SER A 543 21.58 -9.74 19.24
N LEU A 544 21.85 -9.45 20.52
CA LEU A 544 23.13 -8.94 21.01
C LEU A 544 24.20 -10.03 21.25
N VAL A 545 23.93 -11.28 20.84
CA VAL A 545 24.84 -12.42 21.04
C VAL A 545 25.09 -13.27 19.79
N ASN A 546 24.12 -13.31 18.86
CA ASN A 546 24.24 -14.02 17.58
C ASN A 546 24.19 -13.03 16.42
N VAL A 547 24.92 -13.30 15.34
CA VAL A 547 24.82 -12.53 14.10
C VAL A 547 23.55 -12.92 13.34
N GLY A 548 22.51 -12.10 13.47
CA GLY A 548 21.23 -12.25 12.78
C GLY A 548 21.00 -11.12 11.78
N ASN A 549 20.67 -11.44 10.52
CA ASN A 549 20.35 -10.41 9.53
C ASN A 549 18.86 -10.10 9.54
N ALA A 550 18.48 -8.85 9.27
CA ALA A 550 17.14 -8.48 8.86
C ALA A 550 17.10 -8.35 7.32
N ASP A 551 16.02 -8.86 6.72
CA ASP A 551 15.69 -8.67 5.31
C ASP A 551 14.83 -7.40 5.16
N ASN A 552 14.20 -7.14 4.00
CA ASN A 552 13.48 -5.88 3.77
C ASN A 552 12.27 -5.68 4.71
N GLY A 553 11.95 -4.43 5.08
CA GLY A 553 10.85 -4.11 6.01
C GLY A 553 9.44 -4.45 5.51
N GLY A 554 9.17 -4.29 4.22
CA GLY A 554 7.87 -4.61 3.59
C GLY A 554 7.02 -3.37 3.35
N ASN A 555 6.53 -3.20 2.11
CA ASN A 555 6.01 -1.92 1.66
C ASN A 555 4.60 -1.63 2.18
N ILE A 556 4.29 -0.36 2.45
CA ILE A 556 3.00 0.12 2.91
C ILE A 556 2.37 1.04 1.86
N SER A 557 1.18 0.70 1.37
CA SER A 557 0.42 1.51 0.42
C SER A 557 -0.95 1.86 0.97
N ILE A 558 -1.30 3.15 0.96
CA ILE A 558 -2.62 3.66 1.32
C ILE A 558 -3.15 4.51 0.17
N SER A 559 -4.34 4.19 -0.36
CA SER A 559 -4.86 4.86 -1.56
C SER A 559 -6.35 5.10 -1.55
N SER A 560 -6.79 6.28 -1.99
CA SER A 560 -8.18 6.55 -2.34
C SER A 560 -8.28 7.30 -3.66
N ASN A 561 -9.32 7.12 -4.47
CA ASN A 561 -9.50 8.00 -5.63
C ASN A 561 -10.03 9.37 -5.17
N SER A 562 -11.19 9.39 -4.52
CA SER A 562 -11.90 10.65 -4.19
C SER A 562 -12.04 10.95 -2.70
N GLY A 563 -11.75 9.98 -1.82
CA GLY A 563 -11.85 10.16 -0.39
C GLY A 563 -10.58 10.77 0.22
N ASN A 564 -10.74 11.30 1.42
CA ASN A 564 -9.65 11.83 2.22
C ASN A 564 -8.88 10.69 2.89
N ILE A 565 -7.60 10.91 3.18
CA ILE A 565 -6.76 9.96 3.91
C ILE A 565 -6.27 10.65 5.19
N ILE A 566 -6.69 10.14 6.36
CA ILE A 566 -6.40 10.76 7.66
C ILE A 566 -5.68 9.74 8.54
N LEU A 567 -4.41 10.00 8.83
CA LEU A 567 -3.49 9.08 9.49
C LEU A 567 -3.06 9.67 10.83
N ASN A 568 -3.81 9.37 11.90
CA ASN A 568 -3.68 10.05 13.19
C ASN A 568 -2.58 9.47 14.10
N GLU A 569 -2.01 8.32 13.73
CA GLU A 569 -0.99 7.57 14.48
C GLU A 569 0.16 7.14 13.56
N ARG A 570 1.26 6.60 14.12
CA ARG A 570 2.47 6.26 13.37
C ARG A 570 2.22 5.18 12.30
N ILE A 571 2.84 5.37 11.14
CA ILE A 571 3.08 4.33 10.13
C ILE A 571 4.57 4.01 10.09
N SER A 572 4.92 2.73 10.07
CA SER A 572 6.31 2.27 10.11
C SER A 572 6.57 1.13 9.14
N SER A 573 7.51 1.32 8.22
CA SER A 573 8.17 0.26 7.46
C SER A 573 9.63 0.21 7.92
N PHE A 574 10.14 -0.90 8.45
CA PHE A 574 11.55 -0.92 8.88
C PHE A 574 12.26 -2.27 8.82
N SER A 575 13.57 -2.18 8.67
CA SER A 575 14.52 -3.29 8.68
C SER A 575 15.59 -3.02 9.73
N SER A 576 15.76 -3.90 10.71
CA SER A 576 16.61 -3.62 11.88
C SER A 576 17.35 -4.85 12.41
N SER A 577 18.67 -4.73 12.56
CA SER A 577 19.54 -5.74 13.20
C SER A 577 20.39 -5.13 14.33
N ALA A 578 20.80 -5.95 15.29
CA ALA A 578 21.76 -5.57 16.33
C ALA A 578 23.22 -5.96 16.01
N LEU A 579 23.45 -7.05 15.27
CA LEU A 579 24.80 -7.61 15.01
C LEU A 579 25.03 -8.17 13.60
N GLY A 580 24.01 -8.19 12.75
CA GLY A 580 24.11 -8.60 11.35
C GLY A 580 23.84 -7.43 10.39
N ASN A 581 23.49 -7.74 9.15
CA ASN A 581 23.07 -6.72 8.20
C ASN A 581 21.57 -6.43 8.35
N ALA A 582 21.16 -5.21 8.03
CA ALA A 582 19.76 -4.86 7.81
C ALA A 582 19.61 -4.47 6.33
N ARG A 583 18.57 -4.99 5.64
CA ARG A 583 18.27 -4.57 4.26
C ARG A 583 17.35 -3.34 4.23
N ASP A 584 16.68 -3.14 3.10
CA ASP A 584 15.84 -1.99 2.76
C ASP A 584 14.76 -1.70 3.82
N GLY A 585 14.53 -0.42 4.11
CA GLY A 585 13.46 0.04 5.01
C GLY A 585 12.06 -0.36 4.55
N GLY A 586 11.80 -0.35 3.23
CA GLY A 586 10.50 -0.61 2.61
C GLY A 586 9.71 0.67 2.31
N ASP A 587 9.15 0.77 1.09
CA ASP A 587 8.51 2.01 0.62
C ASP A 587 7.18 2.30 1.32
N ILE A 588 6.88 3.59 1.52
CA ILE A 588 5.60 4.07 2.05
C ILE A 588 4.95 5.02 1.05
N SER A 589 3.76 4.65 0.55
CA SER A 589 3.10 5.35 -0.56
C SER A 589 1.65 5.71 -0.21
N ILE A 590 1.33 7.01 -0.17
CA ILE A 590 0.02 7.54 0.22
C ILE A 590 -0.56 8.39 -0.91
N LEU A 591 -1.60 7.89 -1.58
CA LEU A 591 -2.16 8.49 -2.80
C LEU A 591 -3.64 8.84 -2.65
N SER A 592 -4.01 10.10 -2.88
CA SER A 592 -5.36 10.50 -3.26
C SER A 592 -5.39 11.08 -4.68
N VAL A 593 -6.49 10.95 -5.42
CA VAL A 593 -6.66 11.73 -6.66
C VAL A 593 -7.26 13.09 -6.32
N SER A 594 -8.37 13.16 -5.57
CA SER A 594 -9.03 14.44 -5.27
C SER A 594 -9.33 14.75 -3.80
N GLY A 595 -9.02 13.86 -2.87
CA GLY A 595 -9.20 14.10 -1.44
C GLY A 595 -7.97 14.73 -0.79
N ASP A 596 -8.16 15.28 0.41
CA ASP A 596 -7.08 15.80 1.25
C ASP A 596 -6.34 14.63 1.93
N ILE A 597 -5.05 14.80 2.19
CA ILE A 597 -4.23 13.86 2.94
C ILE A 597 -3.74 14.54 4.22
N SER A 598 -3.92 13.89 5.36
CA SER A 598 -3.40 14.35 6.66
C SER A 598 -2.54 13.23 7.25
N THR A 599 -1.27 13.51 7.51
CA THR A 599 -0.30 12.55 8.05
C THR A 599 0.21 12.99 9.41
N SER A 600 0.23 12.05 10.36
CA SER A 600 1.11 12.06 11.51
C SER A 600 2.48 11.44 11.13
N ASN A 601 3.18 10.89 12.11
CA ASN A 601 4.50 10.28 12.00
C ASN A 601 4.58 9.15 10.95
N ILE A 602 5.52 9.25 10.02
CA ILE A 602 5.85 8.20 9.04
C ILE A 602 7.36 7.92 9.09
N ASP A 603 7.72 6.64 9.15
CA ASP A 603 9.12 6.19 9.18
C ASP A 603 9.35 5.01 8.22
N SER A 604 10.28 5.17 7.27
CA SER A 604 10.89 4.10 6.49
C SER A 604 12.38 4.02 6.84
N SER A 605 12.81 2.99 7.56
CA SER A 605 14.14 2.99 8.17
C SER A 605 14.91 1.65 8.06
N SER A 606 16.20 1.75 7.74
CA SER A 606 17.18 0.65 7.81
C SER A 606 18.18 0.94 8.93
N SER A 607 18.28 0.07 9.95
CA SER A 607 19.06 0.39 11.17
C SER A 607 19.93 -0.74 11.73
N LEU A 608 21.12 -0.39 12.23
CA LEU A 608 22.10 -1.31 12.85
C LEU A 608 22.58 -0.84 14.24
N PHE A 609 22.25 -1.63 15.28
CA PHE A 609 22.47 -1.28 16.70
C PHE A 609 23.66 -1.98 17.39
N VAL A 610 24.89 -1.61 17.03
CA VAL A 610 26.08 -2.06 17.78
C VAL A 610 26.28 -1.18 19.02
N GLN A 611 26.04 -1.75 20.22
CA GLN A 611 26.22 -1.02 21.49
C GLN A 611 27.52 -1.39 22.23
N ASP A 612 27.93 -2.66 22.19
CA ASP A 612 29.22 -3.17 22.70
C ASP A 612 29.55 -4.47 21.96
N THR A 613 30.64 -4.52 21.16
CA THR A 613 30.97 -5.72 20.38
C THR A 613 31.42 -6.91 21.25
N PRO A 614 30.84 -8.11 21.14
CA PRO A 614 31.42 -9.33 21.68
C PRO A 614 32.83 -9.57 21.11
N THR A 615 33.80 -9.90 21.97
CA THR A 615 35.22 -9.97 21.58
C THR A 615 35.50 -11.02 20.50
N GLY A 616 35.58 -10.59 19.24
CA GLY A 616 35.84 -11.45 18.09
C GLY A 616 35.03 -11.12 16.83
N ILE A 617 33.98 -10.30 16.93
CA ILE A 617 33.26 -9.74 15.78
C ILE A 617 33.91 -8.42 15.37
N THR A 618 34.15 -8.23 14.08
CA THR A 618 34.62 -6.97 13.47
C THR A 618 33.48 -6.32 12.70
N THR A 619 33.10 -5.10 13.07
CA THR A 619 31.92 -4.39 12.53
C THR A 619 32.06 -3.96 11.07
N ALA A 620 33.28 -3.97 10.53
CA ALA A 620 33.57 -3.70 9.12
C ALA A 620 32.89 -4.66 8.12
N ASP A 621 32.43 -5.84 8.58
CA ASP A 621 31.69 -6.82 7.78
C ASP A 621 30.15 -6.69 7.91
N THR A 622 29.65 -5.66 8.60
CA THR A 622 28.21 -5.39 8.82
C THR A 622 27.77 -4.07 8.21
N SER A 623 26.54 -4.03 7.69
CA SER A 623 25.99 -2.89 6.95
C SER A 623 24.46 -2.77 7.07
N THR A 624 23.96 -1.55 6.97
CA THR A 624 22.58 -1.26 6.55
C THR A 624 22.52 -1.09 5.03
N SER A 625 21.37 -1.39 4.42
CA SER A 625 21.05 -1.00 3.05
C SER A 625 20.28 0.32 3.07
N ASP A 626 19.58 0.66 2.00
CA ASP A 626 18.96 1.97 1.85
C ASP A 626 17.68 2.12 2.70
N GLY A 627 17.30 3.37 3.01
CA GLY A 627 15.95 3.69 3.46
C GLY A 627 14.96 3.60 2.30
N GLY A 628 13.69 3.25 2.55
CA GLY A 628 12.67 3.19 1.50
C GLY A 628 12.12 4.56 1.13
N ASP A 629 11.55 4.69 -0.07
CA ASP A 629 10.97 5.96 -0.54
C ASP A 629 9.67 6.30 0.22
N ILE A 630 9.45 7.59 0.50
CA ILE A 630 8.18 8.11 1.02
C ILE A 630 7.51 8.99 -0.04
N PHE A 631 6.41 8.52 -0.59
CA PHE A 631 5.67 9.21 -1.65
C PHE A 631 4.26 9.57 -1.22
N ILE A 632 3.98 10.86 -1.03
CA ILE A 632 2.67 11.40 -0.65
C ILE A 632 2.14 12.26 -1.80
N ARG A 633 0.97 11.91 -2.34
CA ARG A 633 0.39 12.62 -3.47
C ARG A 633 -1.12 12.79 -3.36
N SER A 634 -1.60 14.03 -3.39
CA SER A 634 -2.95 14.33 -3.89
C SER A 634 -2.84 14.91 -5.31
N THR A 635 -3.88 14.87 -6.15
CA THR A 635 -3.84 15.61 -7.43
C THR A 635 -4.52 16.99 -7.31
N SER A 636 -5.49 17.15 -6.41
CA SER A 636 -6.16 18.44 -6.17
C SER A 636 -6.47 18.80 -4.70
N GLY A 637 -6.23 17.90 -3.74
CA GLY A 637 -6.44 18.17 -2.31
C GLY A 637 -5.20 18.75 -1.63
N ASP A 638 -5.39 19.21 -0.39
CA ASP A 638 -4.32 19.60 0.53
C ASP A 638 -3.50 18.37 0.99
N ILE A 639 -2.23 18.60 1.30
CA ILE A 639 -1.39 17.70 2.11
C ILE A 639 -1.08 18.41 3.42
N VAL A 640 -1.55 17.84 4.53
CA VAL A 640 -1.22 18.25 5.90
C VAL A 640 -0.21 17.26 6.45
N ALA A 641 1.03 17.70 6.65
CA ALA A 641 2.12 16.88 7.17
C ALA A 641 2.54 17.39 8.55
N ASP A 642 2.14 16.67 9.59
CA ASP A 642 2.43 16.97 10.99
C ASP A 642 3.36 15.91 11.60
N GLY A 643 4.18 16.26 12.59
CA GLY A 643 5.09 15.33 13.29
C GLY A 643 6.43 15.10 12.57
N PHE A 644 6.72 13.88 12.11
CA PHE A 644 7.93 13.57 11.34
C PHE A 644 7.66 12.70 10.12
N LEU A 645 8.36 13.00 9.01
CA LEU A 645 8.43 12.18 7.81
C LEU A 645 9.89 11.76 7.62
N SER A 646 10.21 10.51 7.98
CA SER A 646 11.57 9.98 8.10
C SER A 646 11.80 8.89 7.06
N SER A 647 12.68 9.12 6.09
CA SER A 647 13.41 8.04 5.43
C SER A 647 14.85 8.05 5.95
N SER A 648 15.38 6.90 6.33
CA SER A 648 16.71 6.85 6.92
C SER A 648 17.46 5.53 6.75
N SER A 649 18.78 5.65 6.69
CA SER A 649 19.71 4.55 6.91
C SER A 649 20.67 4.92 8.05
N PHE A 650 20.75 4.11 9.10
CA PHE A 650 21.45 4.44 10.34
C PHE A 650 22.31 3.27 10.86
N SER A 651 23.56 3.55 11.21
CA SER A 651 24.46 2.61 11.85
C SER A 651 25.31 3.27 12.92
N ARG A 652 25.78 2.48 13.88
CA ARG A 652 26.71 2.92 14.91
C ARG A 652 28.17 2.70 14.55
N ASP A 653 28.54 1.46 14.22
CA ASP A 653 29.94 1.01 14.04
C ASP A 653 30.20 0.32 12.66
N GLY A 654 29.22 0.33 11.75
CA GLY A 654 29.26 -0.39 10.46
C GLY A 654 28.75 0.45 9.28
N ASN A 655 28.90 -0.03 8.05
CA ASN A 655 28.60 0.76 6.85
C ASN A 655 27.09 1.05 6.68
N VAL A 656 26.78 2.11 5.92
CA VAL A 656 25.43 2.68 5.79
C VAL A 656 25.03 2.80 4.34
N GLY A 657 23.77 2.52 4.03
CA GLY A 657 23.20 2.75 2.70
C GLY A 657 22.96 4.23 2.42
N SER A 658 22.15 4.48 1.40
CA SER A 658 21.58 5.79 1.09
C SER A 658 20.23 5.96 1.80
N SER A 659 19.73 7.18 1.90
CA SER A 659 18.34 7.39 2.32
C SER A 659 17.43 7.26 1.11
N GLY A 660 16.22 6.76 1.34
CA GLY A 660 15.13 6.92 0.38
C GLY A 660 14.74 8.39 0.25
N ASN A 661 14.04 8.69 -0.84
CA ASN A 661 13.62 10.02 -1.23
C ASN A 661 12.28 10.35 -0.58
N ILE A 662 11.99 11.64 -0.35
CA ILE A 662 10.70 12.08 0.19
C ILE A 662 10.03 13.06 -0.77
N SER A 663 8.86 12.68 -1.28
CA SER A 663 8.15 13.43 -2.33
C SER A 663 6.71 13.73 -1.91
N LEU A 664 6.42 15.01 -1.64
CA LEU A 664 5.06 15.52 -1.36
C LEU A 664 4.56 16.31 -2.58
N VAL A 665 3.46 15.88 -3.18
CA VAL A 665 2.97 16.43 -4.46
C VAL A 665 1.47 16.72 -4.42
N THR A 666 1.09 17.96 -4.72
CA THR A 666 -0.29 18.35 -5.08
C THR A 666 -0.29 19.36 -6.23
N GLY A 667 -1.28 19.25 -7.13
CA GLY A 667 -1.35 20.08 -8.35
C GLY A 667 -1.91 21.48 -8.08
N GLU A 668 -2.99 21.54 -7.31
CA GLU A 668 -3.73 22.78 -7.01
C GLU A 668 -3.84 23.07 -5.49
N GLY A 669 -3.53 22.08 -4.65
CA GLY A 669 -3.63 22.19 -3.19
C GLY A 669 -2.42 22.86 -2.53
N THR A 670 -2.42 22.83 -1.20
CA THR A 670 -1.33 23.32 -0.36
C THR A 670 -0.59 22.17 0.33
N ILE A 671 0.70 22.33 0.59
CA ILE A 671 1.47 21.49 1.52
C ILE A 671 1.73 22.32 2.77
N ARG A 672 1.38 21.81 3.96
CA ARG A 672 1.52 22.55 5.23
C ARG A 672 1.53 21.63 6.44
N GLY A 673 1.92 22.11 7.61
CA GLY A 673 1.72 21.38 8.88
C GLY A 673 2.70 21.83 9.96
N ASP A 674 3.35 20.86 10.62
CA ASP A 674 4.55 21.09 11.44
C ASP A 674 5.67 20.05 11.22
N ALA A 675 5.58 19.23 10.17
CA ALA A 675 6.48 18.09 9.98
C ALA A 675 7.96 18.44 9.82
N GLN A 676 8.79 17.67 10.53
CA GLN A 676 10.22 17.51 10.25
C GLN A 676 10.40 16.43 9.17
N ILE A 677 10.80 16.85 7.97
CA ILE A 677 11.09 15.97 6.83
C ILE A 677 12.58 15.63 6.85
N SER A 678 12.93 14.35 7.02
CA SER A 678 14.31 13.88 7.15
C SER A 678 14.59 12.74 6.18
N ALA A 679 15.56 12.93 5.29
CA ALA A 679 16.03 11.93 4.33
C ALA A 679 17.55 11.72 4.54
N ILE A 680 17.92 10.89 5.53
CA ILE A 680 19.22 10.94 6.23
C ILE A 680 20.00 9.61 6.25
N SER A 681 21.32 9.69 5.99
CA SER A 681 22.25 8.54 5.99
C SER A 681 23.40 8.75 6.98
N ILE A 682 23.45 7.97 8.06
CA ILE A 682 24.25 8.31 9.24
C ILE A 682 25.04 7.10 9.78
N SER A 683 26.37 7.24 9.88
CA SER A 683 27.25 6.38 10.68
C SER A 683 27.82 7.17 11.86
N GLU A 684 27.72 6.66 13.09
CA GLU A 684 28.29 7.33 14.29
C GLU A 684 29.83 7.26 14.32
N ILE A 685 30.44 6.15 13.89
CA ILE A 685 31.88 5.89 14.01
C ILE A 685 32.47 5.32 12.69
N ASP A 686 33.37 6.09 12.06
CA ASP A 686 34.33 5.72 10.99
C ASP A 686 33.84 4.70 9.92
N GLY A 687 32.57 4.78 9.50
CA GLY A 687 31.94 3.90 8.51
C GLY A 687 31.73 4.55 7.14
N ILE A 688 31.70 3.76 6.07
CA ILE A 688 31.30 4.26 4.74
C ILE A 688 29.79 4.48 4.75
N THR A 689 29.31 5.65 4.31
CA THR A 689 27.87 5.92 4.15
C THR A 689 27.52 6.24 2.70
N GLY A 690 26.31 5.86 2.29
CA GLY A 690 25.69 6.35 1.05
C GLY A 690 25.20 7.80 1.20
N ASP A 691 24.47 8.24 0.19
CA ASP A 691 24.02 9.62 0.07
C ASP A 691 22.73 9.88 0.87
N GLY A 692 22.46 11.15 1.18
CA GLY A 692 21.17 11.60 1.69
C GLY A 692 20.13 11.63 0.58
N GLY A 693 18.85 11.47 0.93
CA GLY A 693 17.77 11.31 -0.05
C GLY A 693 17.27 12.64 -0.59
N ASP A 694 16.86 12.69 -1.85
CA ASP A 694 16.29 13.90 -2.44
C ASP A 694 14.90 14.19 -1.83
N VAL A 695 14.62 15.47 -1.56
CA VAL A 695 13.30 15.93 -1.10
C VAL A 695 12.64 16.79 -2.17
N THR A 696 11.47 16.35 -2.64
CA THR A 696 10.67 17.06 -3.65
C THR A 696 9.36 17.55 -3.06
N LEU A 697 9.12 18.86 -3.13
CA LEU A 697 7.82 19.47 -2.83
C LEU A 697 7.22 20.08 -4.10
N GLN A 698 6.04 19.64 -4.50
CA GLN A 698 5.29 20.24 -5.61
C GLN A 698 3.94 20.76 -5.10
N ALA A 699 3.76 22.08 -5.06
CA ALA A 699 2.51 22.76 -4.69
C ALA A 699 2.56 24.26 -5.02
N ASN A 700 1.40 24.92 -5.09
CA ASN A 700 1.31 26.38 -5.24
C ASN A 700 1.47 27.14 -3.91
N ARG A 701 1.26 26.46 -2.77
CA ARG A 701 1.57 26.97 -1.44
C ARG A 701 2.24 25.90 -0.60
N ILE A 702 3.34 26.26 0.05
CA ILE A 702 4.10 25.43 0.98
C ILE A 702 4.25 26.23 2.28
N SER A 703 3.94 25.68 3.45
CA SER A 703 4.23 26.38 4.70
C SER A 703 4.60 25.52 5.91
N ASP A 704 5.35 26.13 6.82
CA ASP A 704 5.57 25.64 8.20
C ASP A 704 6.28 24.27 8.29
N LEU A 705 7.35 24.09 7.50
CA LEU A 705 8.14 22.83 7.43
C LEU A 705 9.62 23.04 7.80
N GLU A 706 10.25 21.99 8.32
CA GLU A 706 11.72 21.85 8.41
C GLU A 706 12.18 20.63 7.59
N ILE A 707 13.23 20.78 6.79
CA ILE A 707 13.73 19.73 5.88
C ILE A 707 15.23 19.49 6.10
N SER A 708 15.63 18.22 6.20
CA SER A 708 17.00 17.75 6.37
C SER A 708 17.33 16.61 5.39
N THR A 709 18.41 16.73 4.63
CA THR A 709 18.86 15.74 3.62
C THR A 709 20.27 15.21 3.88
N ILE A 710 20.71 15.24 5.13
CA ILE A 710 22.10 15.06 5.53
C ILE A 710 22.61 13.62 5.36
N SER A 711 23.78 13.47 4.72
CA SER A 711 24.65 12.31 4.91
C SER A 711 25.81 12.64 5.86
N SER A 712 26.31 11.67 6.62
CA SER A 712 27.47 11.87 7.52
C SER A 712 28.83 11.84 6.81
N ALA A 713 28.92 11.18 5.64
CA ALA A 713 30.15 11.10 4.84
C ALA A 713 29.88 11.21 3.32
N GLY A 714 28.81 10.59 2.81
CA GLY A 714 28.36 10.75 1.42
C GLY A 714 27.87 12.18 1.10
N ALA A 715 27.33 12.37 -0.10
CA ALA A 715 26.69 13.62 -0.48
C ALA A 715 25.35 13.77 0.26
N SER A 716 24.99 15.01 0.63
CA SER A 716 23.64 15.31 1.11
C SER A 716 22.67 15.44 -0.06
N GLY A 717 21.43 14.95 0.15
CA GLY A 717 20.38 14.94 -0.87
C GLY A 717 19.94 16.34 -1.29
N ASN A 718 19.44 16.44 -2.52
CA ASN A 718 18.99 17.70 -3.12
C ASN A 718 17.58 18.06 -2.66
N VAL A 719 17.21 19.34 -2.77
CA VAL A 719 15.85 19.80 -2.51
C VAL A 719 15.28 20.51 -3.73
N ALA A 720 14.15 20.01 -4.22
CA ALA A 720 13.44 20.55 -5.37
C ALA A 720 12.04 21.05 -4.96
N ILE A 721 11.80 22.36 -5.09
CA ILE A 721 10.49 22.99 -4.87
C ILE A 721 9.95 23.48 -6.21
N GLN A 722 8.76 23.03 -6.59
CA GLN A 722 8.17 23.28 -7.91
C GLN A 722 6.70 23.72 -7.83
N GLY A 723 6.38 24.88 -8.40
CA GLY A 723 5.00 25.34 -8.55
C GLY A 723 4.30 24.79 -9.78
N THR A 724 2.96 24.86 -9.81
CA THR A 724 2.19 24.70 -11.05
C THR A 724 1.97 26.07 -11.72
N ALA A 725 0.87 26.28 -12.43
CA ALA A 725 0.71 27.44 -13.32
C ALA A 725 0.47 28.78 -12.60
N ASP A 726 -0.08 28.74 -11.38
CA ASP A 726 -0.52 29.94 -10.65
C ASP A 726 0.57 30.57 -9.78
N GLY A 727 1.70 29.87 -9.58
CA GLY A 727 2.89 30.35 -8.90
C GLY A 727 3.12 29.72 -7.53
N VAL A 728 4.22 30.09 -6.86
CA VAL A 728 4.64 29.51 -5.58
C VAL A 728 4.62 30.58 -4.49
N THR A 729 3.99 30.26 -3.35
CA THR A 729 4.28 30.91 -2.07
C THR A 729 4.90 29.90 -1.11
N VAL A 730 6.06 30.22 -0.54
CA VAL A 730 6.67 29.49 0.57
C VAL A 730 6.66 30.37 1.81
N ASP A 731 5.96 29.94 2.86
CA ASP A 731 5.81 30.66 4.13
C ASP A 731 6.46 29.85 5.28
N ASN A 732 7.44 30.39 5.99
CA ASN A 732 8.08 29.72 7.16
C ASN A 732 8.72 28.34 6.84
N LEU A 733 9.61 28.27 5.84
CA LEU A 733 10.39 27.05 5.55
C LEU A 733 11.82 27.16 6.09
N ARG A 734 12.31 26.09 6.73
CA ARG A 734 13.73 25.92 7.10
C ARG A 734 14.33 24.72 6.37
N LEU A 735 15.50 24.93 5.74
CA LEU A 735 16.17 23.93 4.92
C LEU A 735 17.61 23.68 5.38
N ILE A 736 17.97 22.42 5.58
CA ILE A 736 19.31 21.99 5.99
C ILE A 736 19.83 20.96 4.99
N THR A 737 20.65 21.43 4.06
CA THR A 737 21.32 20.59 3.04
C THR A 737 22.81 20.39 3.34
N SER A 738 23.32 21.00 4.41
CA SER A 738 24.71 20.93 4.84
C SER A 738 24.90 20.07 6.10
N GLY A 739 25.97 19.28 6.12
CA GLY A 739 26.32 18.41 7.25
C GLY A 739 26.47 19.20 8.56
N GLN A 740 25.82 18.71 9.62
CA GLN A 740 25.81 19.35 10.94
C GLN A 740 26.69 18.58 11.94
N LEU A 741 27.32 19.30 12.88
CA LEU A 741 28.20 18.71 13.91
C LEU A 741 27.43 17.85 14.93
N GLU A 742 26.16 18.19 15.18
CA GLU A 742 25.21 17.42 15.96
C GLU A 742 23.88 17.39 15.19
N ILE A 743 23.24 16.23 15.14
CA ILE A 743 21.92 16.03 14.50
C ILE A 743 20.96 15.31 15.46
N SER A 744 19.66 15.56 15.27
CA SER A 744 18.60 14.75 15.90
C SER A 744 18.77 13.29 15.52
N ASN A 745 18.80 12.41 16.52
CA ASN A 745 18.84 10.98 16.31
C ASN A 745 17.43 10.47 15.99
N PRO A 746 17.17 9.88 14.79
CA PRO A 746 15.83 9.50 14.38
C PRO A 746 15.21 8.41 15.25
N ILE A 747 16.04 7.66 15.99
CA ILE A 747 15.64 6.53 16.82
C ILE A 747 15.56 6.93 18.31
N PHE A 748 16.45 7.83 18.75
CA PHE A 748 16.52 8.29 20.14
C PHE A 748 16.59 9.82 20.21
N PRO A 749 15.49 10.57 20.01
CA PRO A 749 15.51 12.04 19.95
C PRO A 749 16.16 12.76 21.15
N ASP A 750 16.13 12.16 22.34
CA ASP A 750 16.81 12.66 23.55
C ASP A 750 18.35 12.52 23.53
N GLN A 751 18.93 11.85 22.51
CA GLN A 751 20.35 11.49 22.40
C GLN A 751 20.89 11.86 21.00
N PRO A 752 21.18 13.16 20.72
CA PRO A 752 21.67 13.60 19.43
C PRO A 752 22.99 12.92 19.03
N ILE A 753 23.15 12.62 17.75
CA ILE A 753 24.37 12.02 17.19
C ILE A 753 25.33 13.16 16.86
N SER A 754 26.58 13.08 17.30
CA SER A 754 27.64 14.00 16.87
C SER A 754 28.49 13.34 15.79
N LEU A 755 28.76 14.06 14.70
CA LEU A 755 29.38 13.53 13.49
C LEU A 755 30.80 14.10 13.29
N ASP A 756 31.77 13.22 13.01
CA ASP A 756 33.07 13.68 12.50
C ASP A 756 32.97 13.95 11.00
N LEU A 757 32.58 15.17 10.63
CA LEU A 757 32.49 15.64 9.24
C LEU A 757 33.86 15.74 8.51
N SER A 758 34.86 14.91 8.85
CA SER A 758 36.19 14.90 8.20
C SER A 758 36.12 14.49 6.74
N ASP A 759 35.32 13.47 6.46
CA ASP A 759 35.22 12.79 5.17
C ASP A 759 33.86 13.05 4.47
N PHE A 760 33.15 14.11 4.87
CA PHE A 760 31.90 14.58 4.26
C PHE A 760 32.14 15.14 2.85
N ASP A 761 31.41 14.67 1.83
CA ASP A 761 31.69 14.92 0.40
C ASP A 761 31.09 16.22 -0.15
N GLN A 762 29.76 16.41 -0.09
CA GLN A 762 29.11 17.65 -0.58
C GLN A 762 27.78 17.97 0.11
N SER A 763 27.50 19.26 0.32
CA SER A 763 26.15 19.76 0.68
C SER A 763 25.20 19.77 -0.53
N GLY A 764 23.93 19.43 -0.33
CA GLY A 764 22.97 19.16 -1.42
C GLY A 764 22.44 20.40 -2.14
N LYS A 765 22.14 20.30 -3.45
CA LYS A 765 21.65 21.44 -4.24
C LYS A 765 20.22 21.81 -3.84
N THR A 766 19.95 23.11 -3.64
CA THR A 766 18.59 23.64 -3.51
C THR A 766 18.10 24.23 -4.83
N THR A 767 16.90 23.87 -5.29
CA THR A 767 16.29 24.41 -6.52
C THR A 767 14.82 24.77 -6.28
N ILE A 768 14.45 26.03 -6.47
CA ILE A 768 13.07 26.53 -6.33
C ILE A 768 12.63 27.15 -7.66
N ILE A 769 11.62 26.56 -8.31
CA ILE A 769 11.16 26.96 -9.65
C ILE A 769 9.66 27.27 -9.62
N SER A 770 9.29 28.44 -10.17
CA SER A 770 7.90 28.83 -10.39
C SER A 770 7.62 29.15 -11.86
N SER A 771 6.51 28.64 -12.39
CA SER A 771 6.03 28.97 -13.75
C SER A 771 5.41 30.38 -13.85
N ASN A 772 5.28 31.06 -12.72
CA ASN A 772 4.66 32.37 -12.51
C ASN A 772 5.40 33.03 -11.33
N ASN A 773 4.78 33.90 -10.54
CA ASN A 773 5.43 34.53 -9.38
C ASN A 773 6.02 33.51 -8.37
N LEU A 774 7.10 33.90 -7.70
CA LEU A 774 7.74 33.15 -6.60
C LEU A 774 7.84 34.07 -5.38
N ILE A 775 7.18 33.72 -4.29
CA ILE A 775 7.18 34.49 -3.04
C ILE A 775 7.76 33.61 -1.92
N LEU A 776 8.86 34.07 -1.31
CA LEU A 776 9.51 33.44 -0.16
C LEU A 776 9.35 34.37 1.07
N ASN A 777 8.69 33.88 2.11
CA ASN A 777 8.44 34.62 3.35
C ASN A 777 9.05 33.86 4.54
N ASN A 778 9.96 34.52 5.27
CA ASN A 778 10.63 33.95 6.45
C ASN A 778 11.39 32.63 6.17
N VAL A 779 11.91 32.45 4.94
CA VAL A 779 12.60 31.21 4.54
C VAL A 779 14.06 31.25 4.97
N GLU A 780 14.59 30.15 5.53
CA GLU A 780 16.00 29.97 5.88
C GLU A 780 16.57 28.77 5.10
N LEU A 781 17.53 29.03 4.20
CA LEU A 781 18.22 28.00 3.42
C LEU A 781 19.69 27.90 3.86
N LEU A 782 20.09 26.73 4.37
CA LEU A 782 21.45 26.41 4.80
C LEU A 782 22.05 25.34 3.87
N SER A 783 23.13 25.70 3.17
CA SER A 783 23.81 24.82 2.20
C SER A 783 25.35 24.85 2.33
N ASP A 784 25.83 25.35 3.46
CA ASP A 784 27.23 25.71 3.72
C ASP A 784 28.26 24.56 3.57
N ALA A 785 29.49 24.93 3.23
CA ALA A 785 30.65 24.05 3.07
C ALA A 785 31.28 23.73 4.43
N ASN A 786 31.36 22.44 4.76
CA ASN A 786 31.89 21.97 6.04
C ASN A 786 33.12 21.07 5.86
N ARG A 787 34.23 21.47 6.51
CA ARG A 787 35.52 20.77 6.55
C ARG A 787 36.10 20.48 5.15
N VAL A 788 35.85 19.33 4.53
CA VAL A 788 36.39 19.04 3.18
C VAL A 788 35.38 19.26 2.05
N ALA A 789 34.08 19.23 2.37
CA ALA A 789 33.00 19.36 1.40
C ALA A 789 32.91 20.74 0.76
N ASP A 790 32.57 20.76 -0.53
CA ASP A 790 32.00 21.94 -1.19
C ASP A 790 30.53 22.15 -0.74
N ALA A 791 30.08 23.40 -0.75
CA ALA A 791 28.71 23.78 -0.46
C ALA A 791 27.74 23.42 -1.60
N GLY A 792 26.44 23.46 -1.32
CA GLY A 792 25.38 23.26 -2.29
C GLY A 792 24.98 24.56 -2.98
N ASN A 793 24.79 24.51 -4.29
CA ASN A 793 24.31 25.65 -5.07
C ASN A 793 22.81 25.90 -4.78
N VAL A 794 22.40 27.16 -4.75
CA VAL A 794 21.00 27.55 -4.57
C VAL A 794 20.49 28.24 -5.83
N GLU A 795 19.49 27.65 -6.51
CA GLU A 795 18.90 28.20 -7.72
C GLU A 795 17.42 28.57 -7.51
N LEU A 796 17.10 29.86 -7.66
CA LEU A 796 15.73 30.40 -7.64
C LEU A 796 15.35 30.86 -9.06
N ARG A 797 14.26 30.34 -9.62
CA ARG A 797 13.76 30.73 -10.95
C ARG A 797 12.28 31.07 -10.95
N SER A 798 11.92 32.09 -11.73
CA SER A 798 10.53 32.53 -11.88
C SER A 798 10.30 33.13 -13.26
N ASN A 799 9.27 32.67 -13.97
CA ASN A 799 8.78 33.36 -15.17
C ASN A 799 7.94 34.61 -14.82
N GLY A 800 7.65 34.83 -13.53
CA GLY A 800 6.96 36.00 -12.98
C GLY A 800 7.92 36.92 -12.22
N THR A 801 7.43 37.55 -11.16
CA THR A 801 8.21 38.30 -10.17
C THR A 801 8.77 37.34 -9.11
N ILE A 802 9.99 37.58 -8.62
CA ILE A 802 10.51 36.94 -7.40
C ILE A 802 10.44 37.95 -6.25
N GLN A 803 9.87 37.55 -5.12
CA GLN A 803 9.86 38.34 -3.90
C GLN A 803 10.43 37.54 -2.72
N LEU A 804 11.48 38.06 -2.08
CA LEU A 804 12.00 37.55 -0.81
C LEU A 804 11.67 38.55 0.30
N ASN A 805 10.95 38.10 1.33
CA ASN A 805 10.68 38.86 2.55
C ASN A 805 11.27 38.12 3.76
N ASN A 806 12.01 38.81 4.62
CA ASN A 806 12.60 38.26 5.86
C ASN A 806 13.43 36.98 5.66
N SER A 807 13.92 36.72 4.45
CA SER A 807 14.47 35.41 4.06
C SER A 807 16.00 35.44 4.06
N ARG A 808 16.62 34.30 4.35
CA ARG A 808 18.06 34.13 4.54
C ARG A 808 18.55 32.95 3.72
N ILE A 809 19.53 33.18 2.86
CA ILE A 809 20.10 32.17 1.96
C ILE A 809 21.61 32.19 2.12
N PHE A 810 22.16 31.08 2.62
CA PHE A 810 23.58 30.91 2.88
C PHE A 810 24.14 29.70 2.13
N SER A 811 25.29 29.91 1.47
CA SER A 811 26.10 28.88 0.85
C SER A 811 27.57 29.18 1.15
N ASP A 812 27.84 29.42 2.43
CA ASP A 812 29.09 29.98 2.94
C ASP A 812 30.12 28.87 3.22
N THR A 813 31.40 29.21 3.44
CA THR A 813 32.38 28.24 3.99
C THR A 813 32.60 28.48 5.48
N ASN A 814 32.33 27.44 6.28
CA ASN A 814 32.47 27.52 7.73
C ASN A 814 33.96 27.61 8.16
N PRO A 815 34.24 28.17 9.35
CA PRO A 815 35.60 28.20 9.90
C PRO A 815 36.26 26.82 9.91
N GLN A 816 37.51 26.75 9.43
CA GLN A 816 38.29 25.52 9.19
C GLN A 816 37.90 24.70 7.94
N SER A 817 36.89 25.09 7.16
CA SER A 817 36.64 24.46 5.86
C SER A 817 37.83 24.63 4.90
N VAL A 818 37.99 23.69 3.95
CA VAL A 818 38.90 23.74 2.80
C VAL A 818 38.16 23.61 1.47
N GLY A 819 36.91 23.14 1.49
CA GLY A 819 35.98 23.21 0.37
C GLY A 819 35.47 24.64 0.13
N ASN A 820 34.76 24.81 -0.98
CA ASN A 820 34.35 26.08 -1.55
C ASN A 820 32.85 26.35 -1.30
N GLY A 821 32.47 27.62 -1.24
CA GLY A 821 31.09 28.07 -1.18
C GLY A 821 30.37 27.85 -2.52
N GLY A 822 29.05 27.72 -2.48
CA GLY A 822 28.23 27.40 -3.65
C GLY A 822 27.71 28.67 -4.32
N ASP A 823 27.39 28.56 -5.60
CA ASP A 823 26.80 29.66 -6.35
C ASP A 823 25.32 29.85 -5.98
N ILE A 824 24.91 31.11 -5.75
CA ILE A 824 23.51 31.50 -5.59
C ILE A 824 23.04 32.18 -6.88
N ILE A 825 22.06 31.57 -7.54
CA ILE A 825 21.54 31.99 -8.85
C ILE A 825 20.07 32.37 -8.70
N ILE A 826 19.72 33.63 -8.99
CA ILE A 826 18.36 34.16 -8.91
C ILE A 826 17.97 34.76 -10.26
N VAL A 827 17.01 34.13 -10.95
CA VAL A 827 16.60 34.53 -12.31
C VAL A 827 15.08 34.76 -12.37
N GLY A 828 14.68 36.02 -12.51
CA GLY A 828 13.31 36.44 -12.76
C GLY A 828 13.15 36.97 -14.19
N ASP A 829 12.18 36.47 -14.94
CA ASP A 829 11.81 37.05 -16.24
C ASP A 829 11.13 38.44 -16.07
N ASN A 830 10.59 38.72 -14.89
CA ASN A 830 10.12 40.04 -14.44
C ASN A 830 10.88 40.46 -13.17
N ASP A 831 10.42 41.53 -12.52
CA ASP A 831 11.08 42.17 -11.37
C ASP A 831 11.50 41.20 -10.25
N ILE A 832 12.64 41.49 -9.60
CA ILE A 832 13.06 40.87 -8.34
C ILE A 832 12.95 41.90 -7.22
N VAL A 833 12.27 41.54 -6.12
CA VAL A 833 12.07 42.39 -4.94
C VAL A 833 12.62 41.70 -3.69
N LEU A 834 13.66 42.26 -3.10
CA LEU A 834 14.35 41.73 -1.91
C LEU A 834 14.11 42.67 -0.72
N ASN A 835 13.55 42.15 0.37
CA ASN A 835 13.01 42.94 1.47
C ASN A 835 13.38 42.32 2.84
N ASN A 836 14.09 43.07 3.71
CA ASN A 836 14.65 42.58 4.97
C ASN A 836 15.31 41.19 4.86
N SER A 837 16.05 40.95 3.77
CA SER A 837 16.57 39.62 3.40
C SER A 837 18.09 39.61 3.27
N ILE A 838 18.71 38.45 3.47
CA ILE A 838 20.18 38.28 3.41
C ILE A 838 20.52 37.16 2.44
N ILE A 839 21.43 37.43 1.52
CA ILE A 839 21.95 36.48 0.54
C ILE A 839 23.47 36.53 0.60
N THR A 840 24.10 35.44 1.03
CA THR A 840 25.55 35.40 1.29
C THR A 840 26.22 34.23 0.57
N THR A 841 27.37 34.50 -0.03
CA THR A 841 28.39 33.51 -0.39
C THR A 841 29.72 33.95 0.22
N GLY A 842 29.92 33.62 1.50
CA GLY A 842 31.06 34.01 2.33
C GLY A 842 32.11 32.92 2.46
N THR A 843 33.33 33.27 2.92
CA THR A 843 34.35 32.27 3.28
C THR A 843 35.13 32.65 4.55
N ASP A 844 34.91 31.87 5.61
CA ASP A 844 35.70 31.85 6.84
C ASP A 844 36.77 30.73 6.83
N GLY A 845 36.67 29.81 5.87
CA GLY A 845 37.59 28.70 5.64
C GLY A 845 38.85 29.06 4.84
N ASN A 846 39.38 28.07 4.13
CA ASN A 846 40.56 28.15 3.27
C ASN A 846 40.21 28.05 1.78
N GLY A 847 39.07 27.44 1.44
CA GLY A 847 38.50 27.41 0.10
C GLY A 847 37.84 28.74 -0.27
N ARG A 848 37.49 28.89 -1.55
CA ARG A 848 36.88 30.13 -2.05
C ARG A 848 35.42 30.22 -1.66
N ALA A 849 34.89 31.43 -1.59
CA ALA A 849 33.44 31.62 -1.61
C ALA A 849 32.88 31.34 -3.02
N GLY A 850 31.60 30.97 -3.08
CA GLY A 850 30.82 30.91 -4.32
C GLY A 850 30.38 32.30 -4.79
N ASN A 851 29.65 32.38 -5.90
CA ASN A 851 29.29 33.64 -6.55
C ASN A 851 27.78 33.89 -6.49
N ILE A 852 27.38 35.16 -6.52
CA ILE A 852 25.95 35.54 -6.56
C ILE A 852 25.63 36.08 -7.97
N LEU A 853 24.70 35.44 -8.67
CA LEU A 853 24.17 35.89 -9.95
C LEU A 853 22.70 36.27 -9.82
N ILE A 854 22.37 37.52 -10.13
CA ILE A 854 20.99 38.03 -10.15
C ILE A 854 20.66 38.56 -11.55
N THR A 855 19.57 38.07 -12.15
CA THR A 855 19.10 38.46 -13.48
C THR A 855 17.61 38.82 -13.43
N ALA A 856 17.26 40.07 -13.76
CA ALA A 856 15.87 40.53 -13.91
C ALA A 856 15.79 41.89 -14.60
N PRO A 857 14.66 42.27 -15.24
CA PRO A 857 14.50 43.61 -15.83
C PRO A 857 14.69 44.74 -14.82
N LEU A 858 14.20 44.56 -13.59
CA LEU A 858 14.32 45.48 -12.47
C LEU A 858 14.67 44.71 -11.19
N LEU A 859 15.75 45.09 -10.51
CA LEU A 859 16.09 44.64 -9.17
C LEU A 859 15.76 45.75 -8.16
N THR A 860 14.93 45.45 -7.17
CA THR A 860 14.63 46.34 -6.04
C THR A 860 15.07 45.69 -4.74
N ILE A 861 15.98 46.36 -4.04
CA ILE A 861 16.60 45.92 -2.79
C ILE A 861 16.17 46.92 -1.71
N GLN A 862 15.52 46.48 -0.63
CA GLN A 862 14.93 47.40 0.35
C GLN A 862 14.97 46.91 1.80
N ASN A 863 14.95 47.87 2.74
CA ASN A 863 14.85 47.69 4.19
C ASN A 863 15.92 46.72 4.74
N ASP A 864 17.12 47.22 5.07
CA ASP A 864 18.23 46.45 5.67
C ASP A 864 18.71 45.20 4.88
N THR A 865 18.29 45.05 3.62
CA THR A 865 18.60 43.87 2.77
C THR A 865 20.05 43.89 2.27
N GLN A 866 20.71 42.74 2.30
CA GLN A 866 22.16 42.62 2.04
C GLN A 866 22.45 41.48 1.07
N ILE A 867 23.28 41.77 0.06
CA ILE A 867 23.80 40.81 -0.92
C ILE A 867 25.32 40.81 -0.79
N ILE A 868 25.91 39.71 -0.33
CA ILE A 868 27.27 39.71 0.24
C ILE A 868 28.15 38.58 -0.34
N GLY A 869 29.28 38.94 -0.95
CA GLY A 869 30.37 38.02 -1.32
C GLY A 869 31.64 38.33 -0.51
N GLU A 870 31.74 37.86 0.74
CA GLU A 870 32.80 38.27 1.68
C GLU A 870 33.82 37.18 2.04
N THR A 871 34.93 37.60 2.66
CA THR A 871 35.95 36.68 3.19
C THR A 871 36.56 37.19 4.50
N SER A 872 36.60 36.32 5.52
CA SER A 872 37.45 36.49 6.70
C SER A 872 38.67 35.56 6.69
N SER A 873 38.98 34.93 5.56
CA SER A 873 40.05 33.93 5.46
C SER A 873 41.43 34.50 5.81
N LEU A 874 42.16 33.71 6.62
CA LEU A 874 43.59 33.87 6.87
C LEU A 874 44.47 33.28 5.76
N ASN A 875 43.93 32.38 4.92
CA ASN A 875 44.61 31.91 3.73
C ASN A 875 44.41 32.93 2.59
N ARG A 876 45.38 33.06 1.69
CA ARG A 876 45.27 33.93 0.50
C ARG A 876 44.50 33.31 -0.66
N GLU A 877 44.21 32.02 -0.57
CA GLU A 877 43.47 31.27 -1.59
C GLU A 877 41.95 31.31 -1.37
N GLY A 878 41.51 31.58 -0.13
CA GLY A 878 40.10 31.75 0.26
C GLY A 878 39.52 33.11 -0.12
N ILE A 879 39.56 33.41 -1.42
CA ILE A 879 39.06 34.64 -2.04
C ILE A 879 37.53 34.72 -1.86
N GLY A 880 37.01 35.93 -1.58
CA GLY A 880 35.58 36.21 -1.46
C GLY A 880 34.84 36.12 -2.81
N GLY A 881 33.51 35.95 -2.76
CA GLY A 881 32.67 35.69 -3.93
C GLY A 881 32.52 36.90 -4.87
N ASP A 882 32.46 36.65 -6.18
CA ASP A 882 32.03 37.68 -7.14
C ASP A 882 30.50 37.83 -7.11
N VAL A 883 30.00 39.06 -7.32
CA VAL A 883 28.56 39.38 -7.39
C VAL A 883 28.26 40.00 -8.75
N MET A 884 27.41 39.35 -9.55
CA MET A 884 27.00 39.81 -10.88
C MET A 884 25.50 40.11 -10.92
N VAL A 885 25.15 41.34 -11.31
CA VAL A 885 23.77 41.77 -11.54
C VAL A 885 23.56 42.10 -13.02
N GLN A 886 22.55 41.49 -13.60
CA GLN A 886 22.10 41.70 -14.98
C GLN A 886 20.69 42.29 -14.96
N ALA A 887 20.59 43.63 -15.02
CA ALA A 887 19.32 44.35 -14.87
C ALA A 887 19.33 45.73 -15.55
N ASN A 888 18.17 46.16 -16.05
CA ASN A 888 18.02 47.50 -16.64
C ASN A 888 17.76 48.58 -15.58
N GLY A 889 17.28 48.17 -14.40
CA GLY A 889 17.13 49.02 -13.23
C GLY A 889 17.63 48.34 -11.96
N ILE A 890 18.33 49.08 -11.11
CA ILE A 890 18.76 48.66 -9.77
C ILE A 890 18.37 49.76 -8.77
N ASN A 891 17.35 49.48 -7.95
CA ASN A 891 16.90 50.35 -6.88
C ASN A 891 17.38 49.82 -5.52
N LEU A 892 18.04 50.65 -4.71
CA LEU A 892 18.36 50.35 -3.31
C LEU A 892 17.65 51.34 -2.38
N SER A 893 16.96 50.90 -1.33
CA SER A 893 16.21 51.83 -0.46
C SER A 893 16.13 51.46 1.01
N GLY A 894 16.43 52.43 1.87
CA GLY A 894 16.49 52.26 3.32
C GLY A 894 17.89 51.93 3.84
N ASP A 895 18.10 52.24 5.11
CA ASP A 895 19.36 52.10 5.84
C ASP A 895 19.95 50.68 5.71
N ASN A 896 21.29 50.57 5.79
CA ASN A 896 22.09 49.33 5.69
C ASN A 896 21.91 48.48 4.40
N THR A 897 21.12 48.96 3.42
CA THR A 897 20.82 48.20 2.18
C THR A 897 22.02 48.20 1.24
N LYS A 898 22.61 47.04 0.94
CA LYS A 898 23.89 46.97 0.20
C LYS A 898 24.03 45.79 -0.77
N ILE A 899 24.79 46.02 -1.84
CA ILE A 899 25.44 44.99 -2.66
C ILE A 899 26.94 45.10 -2.36
N SER A 900 27.57 44.06 -1.82
CA SER A 900 28.87 44.22 -1.13
C SER A 900 29.81 43.02 -1.30
N VAL A 901 31.10 43.27 -1.55
CA VAL A 901 32.16 42.23 -1.58
C VAL A 901 33.39 42.66 -0.76
N ASN A 902 33.62 42.03 0.38
CA ASN A 902 34.52 42.56 1.41
C ASN A 902 35.59 41.56 1.87
N THR A 903 36.72 42.07 2.35
CA THR A 903 37.75 41.26 3.03
C THR A 903 38.16 41.84 4.37
N SER A 904 37.96 41.08 5.45
CA SER A 904 38.32 41.48 6.81
C SER A 904 39.71 41.01 7.25
N ARG A 905 40.36 40.08 6.51
CA ARG A 905 41.65 39.48 6.93
C ARG A 905 42.78 39.45 5.89
N ALA A 906 43.00 38.36 5.18
CA ALA A 906 44.25 38.15 4.40
C ALA A 906 44.03 37.74 2.93
N ALA A 907 42.88 37.12 2.62
CA ALA A 907 42.40 36.92 1.25
C ALA A 907 42.00 38.24 0.56
N ALA A 908 41.91 38.23 -0.77
CA ALA A 908 41.26 39.32 -1.49
C ALA A 908 39.73 39.15 -1.46
N ALA A 909 38.99 40.25 -1.48
CA ALA A 909 37.56 40.22 -1.78
C ALA A 909 37.31 39.79 -3.24
N GLY A 910 36.07 39.39 -3.55
CA GLY A 910 35.61 39.24 -4.93
C GLY A 910 35.35 40.59 -5.59
N ASN A 911 34.53 40.63 -6.64
CA ASN A 911 34.28 41.79 -7.50
C ASN A 911 32.79 41.96 -7.76
N ILE A 912 32.33 43.20 -7.95
CA ILE A 912 30.96 43.49 -8.36
C ILE A 912 30.93 43.79 -9.86
N THR A 913 30.00 43.17 -10.59
CA THR A 913 29.75 43.41 -12.02
C THR A 913 28.29 43.79 -12.23
N LEU A 914 28.04 44.95 -12.84
CA LEU A 914 26.70 45.45 -13.16
C LEU A 914 26.57 45.61 -14.68
N THR A 915 25.52 45.03 -15.28
CA THR A 915 25.26 45.06 -16.73
C THR A 915 23.76 45.18 -17.03
N PRO A 916 23.33 45.85 -18.11
CA PRO A 916 21.94 45.81 -18.58
C PRO A 916 21.62 44.48 -19.29
N LEU A 917 20.33 44.15 -19.40
CA LEU A 917 19.89 42.98 -20.17
C LEU A 917 20.06 43.23 -21.67
N ASN A 918 20.78 42.32 -22.34
CA ASN A 918 20.96 42.28 -23.81
C ASN A 918 21.68 43.50 -24.44
N ARG A 919 22.39 44.32 -23.65
CA ARG A 919 22.87 45.68 -23.98
C ARG A 919 21.73 46.69 -24.14
N GLY A 920 21.78 47.76 -23.36
CA GLY A 920 20.72 48.78 -23.31
C GLY A 920 20.94 49.78 -22.17
N ASP A 921 19.86 50.39 -21.69
CA ASP A 921 19.90 51.35 -20.57
C ASP A 921 20.04 50.65 -19.21
N LEU A 922 20.94 51.15 -18.35
CA LEU A 922 21.09 50.77 -16.95
C LEU A 922 20.84 51.99 -16.04
N GLN A 923 19.81 51.93 -15.20
CA GLN A 923 19.52 52.95 -14.20
C GLN A 923 19.82 52.42 -12.79
N ILE A 924 20.68 53.11 -12.05
CA ILE A 924 20.94 52.81 -10.63
C ILE A 924 20.46 53.98 -9.80
N SER A 925 19.60 53.73 -8.81
CA SER A 925 19.11 54.77 -7.90
C SER A 925 19.09 54.27 -6.46
N THR A 926 19.48 55.14 -5.53
CA THR A 926 19.26 54.90 -4.09
C THR A 926 18.13 55.79 -3.56
N ILE A 927 17.47 55.36 -2.49
CA ILE A 927 16.41 56.11 -1.80
C ILE A 927 16.59 55.98 -0.29
N GLY A 928 17.29 56.95 0.31
CA GLY A 928 17.65 56.96 1.73
C GLY A 928 19.08 57.48 1.92
N GLU A 929 19.58 57.39 3.16
CA GLU A 929 21.01 57.54 3.49
C GLU A 929 21.57 56.14 3.79
N GLY A 930 22.84 55.87 3.47
CA GLY A 930 23.50 54.60 3.82
C GLY A 930 23.07 53.37 3.00
N ALA A 931 22.61 53.55 1.76
CA ALA A 931 22.41 52.47 0.79
C ALA A 931 23.52 52.52 -0.28
N GLU A 932 24.29 51.44 -0.43
CA GLU A 932 25.59 51.44 -1.13
C GLU A 932 25.85 50.24 -2.05
N ILE A 933 26.77 50.42 -3.00
CA ILE A 933 27.40 49.33 -3.75
C ILE A 933 28.91 49.38 -3.45
N SER A 934 29.43 48.40 -2.70
CA SER A 934 30.74 48.49 -2.05
C SER A 934 31.65 47.29 -2.27
N ALA A 935 32.94 47.52 -2.50
CA ALA A 935 33.93 46.45 -2.62
C ALA A 935 35.20 46.79 -1.82
N SER A 936 35.26 46.36 -0.56
CA SER A 936 36.13 46.97 0.46
C SER A 936 37.12 46.02 1.16
N THR A 937 38.04 46.61 1.93
CA THR A 937 38.83 45.94 2.97
C THR A 937 38.46 46.52 4.33
N GLU A 938 38.11 45.70 5.31
CA GLU A 938 37.76 46.23 6.65
C GLU A 938 38.97 46.77 7.43
N ILE A 939 38.67 47.47 8.54
CA ILE A 939 39.67 48.02 9.47
C ILE A 939 40.54 46.89 10.06
N GLY A 940 41.84 46.92 9.70
CA GLY A 940 42.82 45.92 10.13
C GLY A 940 43.09 44.81 9.12
N SER A 941 42.32 44.74 8.03
CA SER A 941 42.56 43.81 6.92
C SER A 941 43.93 44.06 6.25
N SER A 942 44.45 43.02 5.64
CA SER A 942 45.64 43.00 4.78
C SER A 942 45.36 42.41 3.39
N GLY A 943 44.10 41.98 3.17
CA GLY A 943 43.55 41.62 1.89
C GLY A 943 43.48 42.78 0.92
N ARG A 944 43.19 42.51 -0.36
CA ARG A 944 42.90 43.57 -1.35
C ARG A 944 41.41 43.76 -1.51
N GLY A 945 40.98 45.01 -1.66
CA GLY A 945 39.58 45.35 -1.94
C GLY A 945 39.19 44.87 -3.34
N GLY A 946 37.89 44.61 -3.50
CA GLY A 946 37.31 44.16 -4.77
C GLY A 946 37.20 45.27 -5.79
N ASN A 947 37.10 44.90 -7.07
CA ASN A 947 36.81 45.88 -8.13
C ASN A 947 35.29 45.98 -8.35
N ILE A 948 34.83 47.13 -8.83
CA ILE A 948 33.45 47.32 -9.30
C ILE A 948 33.49 47.65 -10.79
N THR A 949 32.72 46.94 -11.60
CA THR A 949 32.66 47.13 -13.06
C THR A 949 31.23 47.38 -13.52
N ILE A 950 31.01 48.48 -14.23
CA ILE A 950 29.79 48.75 -15.00
C ILE A 950 30.15 48.69 -16.49
N ARG A 951 29.44 47.90 -17.30
CA ARG A 951 29.80 47.75 -18.72
C ARG A 951 28.65 47.35 -19.64
N ASP A 952 28.95 47.37 -20.95
CA ASP A 952 28.11 46.86 -22.03
C ASP A 952 26.73 47.56 -22.11
N ALA A 953 26.70 48.89 -22.05
CA ALA A 953 25.48 49.68 -21.88
C ALA A 953 25.34 50.81 -22.90
N ASP A 954 24.12 51.03 -23.40
CA ASP A 954 23.85 52.15 -24.30
C ASP A 954 23.68 53.46 -23.50
N SER A 955 23.14 53.39 -22.27
CA SER A 955 23.27 54.47 -21.29
C SER A 955 23.38 53.94 -19.84
N VAL A 956 24.01 54.72 -18.97
CA VAL A 956 24.14 54.48 -17.53
C VAL A 956 23.76 55.74 -16.76
N LEU A 957 22.73 55.67 -15.92
CA LEU A 957 22.28 56.77 -15.06
C LEU A 957 22.49 56.41 -13.59
N LEU A 958 23.31 57.19 -12.87
CA LEU A 958 23.43 57.17 -11.42
C LEU A 958 22.59 58.30 -10.79
N SER A 959 21.83 57.97 -9.75
CA SER A 959 20.90 58.89 -9.08
C SER A 959 20.92 58.67 -7.57
N ASN A 960 21.54 59.58 -6.80
CA ASN A 960 21.82 59.45 -5.36
C ASN A 960 22.75 58.27 -4.99
N THR A 961 23.28 57.55 -5.99
CA THR A 961 24.03 56.31 -5.80
C THR A 961 25.42 56.56 -5.25
N GLU A 962 25.82 55.81 -4.21
CA GLU A 962 27.22 55.71 -3.79
C GLU A 962 27.80 54.36 -4.23
N ILE A 963 28.84 54.41 -5.07
CA ILE A 963 29.59 53.26 -5.58
C ILE A 963 31.04 53.40 -5.12
N LEU A 964 31.52 52.47 -4.29
CA LEU A 964 32.78 52.67 -3.58
C LEU A 964 33.67 51.43 -3.50
N THR A 965 34.98 51.64 -3.64
CA THR A 965 36.02 50.68 -3.25
C THR A 965 36.85 51.33 -2.15
N SER A 966 36.90 50.71 -0.96
CA SER A 966 37.57 51.31 0.20
C SER A 966 38.69 50.45 0.77
N GLY A 967 39.84 51.08 1.00
CA GLY A 967 41.01 50.54 1.68
C GLY A 967 41.06 51.01 3.13
N ASP A 968 40.10 50.56 3.96
CA ASP A 968 40.09 50.84 5.40
C ASP A 968 41.11 49.99 6.18
N GLY A 969 41.72 49.00 5.53
CA GLY A 969 42.82 48.20 6.06
C GLY A 969 44.22 48.72 5.71
N SER A 970 45.16 47.78 5.70
CA SER A 970 46.55 47.94 5.26
C SER A 970 46.80 47.47 3.82
N GLY A 971 45.81 46.81 3.22
CA GLY A 971 45.82 46.46 1.80
C GLY A 971 45.43 47.63 0.90
N ALA A 972 45.55 47.43 -0.41
CA ALA A 972 45.08 48.42 -1.39
C ALA A 972 43.57 48.28 -1.63
N ALA A 973 42.90 49.40 -1.88
CA ALA A 973 41.55 49.40 -2.42
C ALA A 973 41.54 48.79 -3.84
N GLY A 974 40.41 48.21 -4.24
CA GLY A 974 40.18 47.83 -5.63
C GLY A 974 39.83 49.04 -6.50
N SER A 975 39.63 48.82 -7.80
CA SER A 975 39.36 49.91 -8.75
C SER A 975 37.91 49.87 -9.28
N ILE A 976 37.42 51.02 -9.73
CA ILE A 976 36.08 51.18 -10.33
C ILE A 976 36.25 51.38 -11.83
N PHE A 977 35.55 50.58 -12.63
CA PHE A 977 35.61 50.57 -14.09
C PHE A 977 34.23 50.85 -14.68
N ILE A 978 34.16 51.74 -15.67
CA ILE A 978 32.97 52.00 -16.50
C ILE A 978 33.42 51.88 -17.96
N GLN A 979 32.89 50.91 -18.72
CA GLN A 979 33.49 50.47 -20.00
C GLN A 979 32.44 50.16 -21.08
N ASP A 980 32.69 50.57 -22.34
CA ASP A 980 31.74 50.43 -23.46
C ASP A 980 30.33 50.96 -23.11
N VAL A 981 30.30 52.22 -22.63
CA VAL A 981 29.06 52.94 -22.28
C VAL A 981 28.75 54.03 -23.31
N GLY A 982 27.51 54.12 -23.81
CA GLY A 982 27.12 55.17 -24.76
C GLY A 982 27.00 56.57 -24.13
N GLU A 983 26.10 56.73 -23.15
CA GLU A 983 25.93 57.95 -22.35
C GLU A 983 26.01 57.65 -20.85
N PHE A 984 26.92 58.30 -20.12
CA PHE A 984 27.08 58.17 -18.67
C PHE A 984 26.64 59.45 -17.96
N VAL A 985 25.65 59.34 -17.07
CA VAL A 985 25.01 60.49 -16.40
C VAL A 985 25.04 60.31 -14.88
N MET A 986 25.58 61.30 -14.16
CA MET A 986 25.53 61.35 -12.69
C MET A 986 24.61 62.47 -12.22
N ARG A 987 23.67 62.14 -11.32
CA ARG A 987 22.64 63.07 -10.80
C ARG A 987 22.47 62.94 -9.29
N ARG A 988 22.06 64.05 -8.66
CA ARG A 988 21.67 64.14 -7.24
C ARG A 988 22.72 63.53 -6.29
N THR A 989 23.77 64.24 -5.92
CA THR A 989 24.73 63.84 -4.87
C THR A 989 25.44 62.48 -5.07
N SER A 990 25.41 61.90 -6.28
CA SER A 990 25.98 60.58 -6.58
C SER A 990 27.51 60.54 -6.44
N LEU A 991 28.05 59.43 -5.96
CA LEU A 991 29.46 59.28 -5.63
C LEU A 991 30.08 58.05 -6.32
N ILE A 992 31.25 58.26 -6.93
CA ILE A 992 32.20 57.20 -7.28
C ILE A 992 33.46 57.42 -6.43
N LEU A 993 33.77 56.49 -5.52
CA LEU A 993 34.83 56.64 -4.52
C LEU A 993 35.78 55.43 -4.49
N ALA A 994 36.99 55.57 -5.04
CA ALA A 994 38.05 54.58 -4.98
C ALA A 994 39.12 54.98 -3.94
N ALA A 995 38.77 54.90 -2.65
CA ALA A 995 39.52 55.52 -1.56
C ALA A 995 40.35 54.55 -0.71
N ALA A 996 41.39 55.05 -0.03
CA ALA A 996 42.06 54.32 1.06
C ALA A 996 42.16 55.17 2.34
N ASN A 997 41.40 54.79 3.36
CA ASN A 997 41.21 55.61 4.56
C ASN A 997 42.27 55.39 5.64
N GLN A 998 43.08 54.32 5.55
CA GLN A 998 44.25 54.11 6.41
C GLN A 998 45.57 54.14 5.63
N THR A 999 46.36 53.06 5.64
CA THR A 999 47.73 52.99 5.11
C THR A 999 47.82 52.33 3.73
N GLY A 1000 46.71 51.79 3.23
CA GLY A 1000 46.58 51.36 1.84
C GLY A 1000 46.74 52.49 0.82
N ASN A 1001 47.03 52.13 -0.43
CA ASN A 1001 46.90 53.04 -1.57
C ASN A 1001 45.44 53.10 -2.04
N GLY A 1002 45.03 54.27 -2.53
CA GLY A 1002 43.73 54.47 -3.17
C GLY A 1002 43.59 53.65 -4.45
N GLY A 1003 42.34 53.36 -4.82
CA GLY A 1003 42.00 52.62 -6.03
C GLY A 1003 41.95 53.52 -7.25
N ASN A 1004 41.97 52.95 -8.46
CA ASN A 1004 41.75 53.73 -9.68
C ASN A 1004 40.26 53.86 -9.98
N VAL A 1005 39.90 54.91 -10.71
CA VAL A 1005 38.64 55.04 -11.43
C VAL A 1005 38.97 55.18 -12.91
N ASP A 1006 38.39 54.34 -13.76
CA ASP A 1006 38.62 54.33 -15.21
C ASP A 1006 37.27 54.32 -15.94
N ILE A 1007 37.01 55.33 -16.77
CA ILE A 1007 35.72 55.58 -17.41
C ILE A 1007 35.93 55.77 -18.91
N ASP A 1008 35.47 54.80 -19.70
CA ASP A 1008 35.35 54.84 -21.15
C ASP A 1008 33.86 54.94 -21.52
N ALA A 1009 33.43 56.13 -21.94
CA ALA A 1009 32.03 56.40 -22.28
C ALA A 1009 31.88 57.42 -23.41
N GLY A 1010 30.92 57.22 -24.31
CA GLY A 1010 30.71 58.08 -25.47
C GLY A 1010 30.46 59.55 -25.09
N PHE A 1011 29.63 59.80 -24.09
CA PHE A 1011 29.31 61.12 -23.53
C PHE A 1011 29.21 61.04 -22.00
N ILE A 1012 29.72 62.05 -21.29
CA ILE A 1012 29.69 62.12 -19.82
C ILE A 1012 29.04 63.44 -19.38
N LEU A 1013 27.98 63.35 -18.57
CA LEU A 1013 27.18 64.50 -18.13
C LEU A 1013 26.86 64.47 -16.63
N THR A 1014 27.15 65.57 -15.94
CA THR A 1014 26.60 65.90 -14.61
C THR A 1014 26.01 67.31 -14.60
N ILE A 1015 25.24 67.65 -13.58
CA ILE A 1015 24.89 69.04 -13.27
C ILE A 1015 25.92 69.59 -12.27
N PRO A 1016 26.57 70.74 -12.56
CA PRO A 1016 27.60 71.29 -11.68
C PRO A 1016 27.13 71.48 -10.24
N GLU A 1017 25.92 72.00 -10.02
CA GLU A 1017 25.40 72.31 -8.69
C GLU A 1017 24.72 71.15 -7.95
N GLU A 1018 24.92 69.89 -8.40
CA GLU A 1018 24.33 68.68 -7.79
C GLU A 1018 25.29 67.81 -6.95
N ASP A 1019 26.55 68.21 -6.71
CA ASP A 1019 27.47 67.54 -5.76
C ASP A 1019 27.75 66.06 -6.11
N ASN A 1020 27.82 65.76 -7.42
CA ASN A 1020 28.17 64.42 -7.91
C ASN A 1020 29.67 64.31 -8.14
N ASP A 1021 30.36 63.37 -7.48
CA ASP A 1021 31.82 63.39 -7.36
C ASP A 1021 32.50 62.09 -7.82
N ILE A 1022 33.70 62.23 -8.39
CA ILE A 1022 34.56 61.11 -8.80
C ILE A 1022 35.92 61.25 -8.08
N LEU A 1023 36.14 60.38 -7.09
CA LEU A 1023 37.19 60.55 -6.08
C LEU A 1023 38.08 59.29 -5.95
N ALA A 1024 39.38 59.42 -6.27
CA ALA A 1024 40.39 58.36 -6.13
C ALA A 1024 41.40 58.69 -5.03
N THR A 1025 40.93 58.84 -3.79
CA THR A 1025 41.67 59.51 -2.71
C THR A 1025 42.42 58.57 -1.75
N ALA A 1026 43.42 59.09 -1.03
CA ALA A 1026 44.12 58.32 0.03
C ALA A 1026 44.42 59.16 1.29
N ASN A 1027 44.44 58.50 2.45
CA ASN A 1027 44.79 59.15 3.72
C ASN A 1027 46.31 59.15 3.95
N SER A 1028 46.92 57.96 4.05
CA SER A 1028 48.38 57.80 4.25
C SER A 1028 49.12 57.12 3.11
N GLY A 1029 48.44 56.40 2.21
CA GLY A 1029 49.03 55.84 1.00
C GLY A 1029 49.09 56.83 -0.18
N GLN A 1030 49.45 56.33 -1.35
CA GLN A 1030 49.37 57.09 -2.60
C GLN A 1030 47.91 57.20 -3.08
N GLY A 1031 47.52 58.35 -3.63
CA GLY A 1031 46.24 58.54 -4.33
C GLY A 1031 46.16 57.72 -5.62
N GLY A 1032 44.94 57.40 -6.06
CA GLY A 1032 44.71 56.57 -7.24
C GLY A 1032 44.87 57.32 -8.57
N THR A 1033 44.47 56.68 -9.67
CA THR A 1033 44.33 57.34 -10.98
C THR A 1033 42.86 57.55 -11.28
N VAL A 1034 42.47 58.75 -11.71
CA VAL A 1034 41.18 58.97 -12.39
C VAL A 1034 41.47 59.12 -13.88
N SER A 1035 40.99 58.18 -14.67
CA SER A 1035 41.12 58.12 -16.13
C SER A 1035 39.71 58.26 -16.72
N ILE A 1036 39.51 59.24 -17.60
CA ILE A 1036 38.22 59.47 -18.25
C ILE A 1036 38.43 59.74 -19.73
N THR A 1037 37.87 58.89 -20.58
CA THR A 1037 37.90 58.98 -22.05
C THR A 1037 36.47 59.14 -22.57
N ALA A 1038 36.20 60.21 -23.34
CA ALA A 1038 34.88 60.45 -23.94
C ALA A 1038 34.93 61.37 -25.17
N ASN A 1039 33.85 61.45 -25.95
CA ASN A 1039 33.72 62.50 -26.98
C ASN A 1039 33.39 63.87 -26.36
N LEU A 1040 32.80 63.87 -25.16
CA LEU A 1040 32.47 65.07 -24.39
C LEU A 1040 32.38 64.73 -22.90
N ILE A 1041 33.03 65.55 -22.06
CA ILE A 1041 32.92 65.53 -20.61
C ILE A 1041 32.35 66.89 -20.18
N ASN A 1042 31.22 66.91 -19.48
CA ASN A 1042 30.57 68.16 -19.08
C ASN A 1042 29.97 68.11 -17.66
N GLY A 1043 30.16 69.21 -16.92
CA GLY A 1043 29.53 69.47 -15.62
C GLY A 1043 30.45 69.37 -14.41
N PHE A 1044 31.55 68.62 -14.50
CA PHE A 1044 32.52 68.45 -13.41
C PHE A 1044 33.54 69.60 -13.31
N ARG A 1045 34.09 69.78 -12.10
CA ARG A 1045 35.27 70.60 -11.81
C ARG A 1045 36.43 69.71 -11.36
N GLU A 1046 37.54 69.71 -12.08
CA GLU A 1046 38.78 69.14 -11.57
C GLU A 1046 39.34 70.03 -10.44
N VAL A 1047 39.71 69.43 -9.32
CA VAL A 1047 40.21 70.16 -8.14
C VAL A 1047 41.74 70.05 -8.04
N GLU A 1048 42.45 71.04 -8.58
CA GLU A 1048 43.93 71.09 -8.66
C GLU A 1048 44.67 71.38 -7.33
N LEU A 1049 44.00 71.74 -6.24
CA LEU A 1049 44.62 71.95 -4.91
C LEU A 1049 43.92 71.10 -3.84
N PHE A 1050 44.65 70.58 -2.85
CA PHE A 1050 44.05 69.75 -1.78
C PHE A 1050 42.95 70.51 -1.03
N ASP A 1051 41.72 70.00 -1.11
CA ASP A 1051 40.55 70.51 -0.43
C ASP A 1051 39.93 69.37 0.40
N PRO A 1052 39.79 69.51 1.74
CA PRO A 1052 39.13 68.52 2.58
C PRO A 1052 37.60 68.60 2.52
N SER A 1053 37.02 69.51 1.73
CA SER A 1053 35.58 69.70 1.51
C SER A 1053 35.20 69.44 0.05
N LEU A 1054 35.47 68.22 -0.44
CA LEU A 1054 34.98 67.75 -1.74
C LEU A 1054 33.50 67.34 -1.65
N ARG A 1055 33.15 66.34 -0.83
CA ARG A 1055 31.73 66.00 -0.56
C ARG A 1055 30.99 67.15 0.14
N GLY A 1056 29.75 67.41 -0.25
CA GLY A 1056 28.84 68.34 0.43
C GLY A 1056 29.11 69.82 0.16
N ASN A 1057 29.96 70.17 -0.81
CA ASN A 1057 30.31 71.56 -1.13
C ASN A 1057 29.33 72.21 -2.14
N ARG A 1058 28.45 71.40 -2.74
CA ARG A 1058 27.46 71.68 -3.79
C ARG A 1058 28.06 71.91 -5.19
N ILE A 1059 29.17 71.28 -5.50
CA ILE A 1059 29.86 71.32 -6.79
C ILE A 1059 30.32 69.91 -7.15
N SER A 1060 29.95 69.42 -8.34
CA SER A 1060 30.42 68.14 -8.86
C SER A 1060 31.93 68.14 -9.13
N ASP A 1061 32.71 67.40 -8.35
CA ASP A 1061 34.17 67.44 -8.36
C ASP A 1061 34.85 66.16 -8.89
N ILE A 1062 36.06 66.32 -9.44
CA ILE A 1062 36.99 65.22 -9.78
C ILE A 1062 38.31 65.41 -9.03
N SER A 1063 38.81 64.36 -8.37
CA SER A 1063 40.02 64.43 -7.53
C SER A 1063 40.71 63.08 -7.30
N ALA A 1064 42.04 63.03 -7.39
CA ALA A 1064 42.89 61.84 -7.19
C ALA A 1064 43.85 61.98 -5.98
N ARG A 1065 43.39 62.64 -4.93
CA ARG A 1065 44.22 63.34 -3.93
C ARG A 1065 44.65 62.50 -2.73
N SER A 1066 45.84 62.80 -2.19
CA SER A 1066 46.31 62.21 -0.93
C SER A 1066 46.47 63.24 0.19
N ASN A 1067 46.06 62.89 1.41
CA ASN A 1067 46.18 63.72 2.61
C ASN A 1067 47.61 63.74 3.19
N SER A 1068 48.41 62.67 3.01
CA SER A 1068 49.80 62.62 3.52
C SER A 1068 50.81 61.75 2.77
N GLY A 1069 50.38 60.93 1.79
CA GLY A 1069 51.25 60.31 0.78
C GLY A 1069 51.46 61.18 -0.47
N PHE A 1070 51.73 60.56 -1.62
CA PHE A 1070 51.79 61.25 -2.92
C PHE A 1070 50.39 61.39 -3.55
N ASP A 1071 50.13 62.53 -4.18
CA ASP A 1071 48.97 62.70 -5.05
C ASP A 1071 49.00 61.73 -6.23
N GLY A 1072 47.81 61.29 -6.62
CA GLY A 1072 47.55 60.56 -7.84
C GLY A 1072 47.42 61.48 -9.06
N THR A 1073 46.86 60.94 -10.14
CA THR A 1073 46.71 61.66 -11.42
C THR A 1073 45.28 61.62 -11.94
N VAL A 1074 44.76 62.78 -12.34
CA VAL A 1074 43.54 62.89 -13.15
C VAL A 1074 43.96 63.04 -14.62
N THR A 1075 43.32 62.30 -15.52
CA THR A 1075 43.52 62.38 -16.97
C THR A 1075 42.16 62.42 -17.65
N LEU A 1076 41.91 63.47 -18.45
CA LEU A 1076 40.66 63.70 -19.16
C LEU A 1076 40.95 63.75 -20.67
N GLU A 1077 40.65 62.67 -21.39
CA GLU A 1077 40.85 62.57 -22.84
C GLU A 1077 39.52 62.83 -23.56
N SER A 1078 39.45 63.93 -24.31
CA SER A 1078 38.29 64.32 -25.11
C SER A 1078 38.53 64.11 -26.59
N GLU A 1079 37.90 63.11 -27.19
CA GLU A 1079 38.03 62.80 -28.62
C GLU A 1079 37.20 63.80 -29.46
N PRO A 1080 37.85 64.64 -30.30
CA PRO A 1080 37.17 65.75 -30.94
C PRO A 1080 36.37 65.30 -32.18
N ASN A 1081 35.06 65.12 -32.02
CA ASN A 1081 34.13 64.82 -33.12
C ASN A 1081 34.33 65.80 -34.32
N PRO A 1082 34.82 65.33 -35.48
CA PRO A 1082 35.39 66.20 -36.50
C PRO A 1082 34.38 66.81 -37.49
N GLU A 1083 33.08 66.91 -37.17
CA GLU A 1083 32.12 67.60 -38.05
C GLU A 1083 30.93 68.30 -37.34
N LEU A 1084 31.22 69.42 -36.64
CA LEU A 1084 30.23 70.44 -36.27
C LEU A 1084 30.62 71.81 -36.85
N THR A 1085 30.03 72.17 -37.99
CA THR A 1085 30.19 73.50 -38.60
C THR A 1085 29.21 74.52 -38.00
N GLU A 1086 29.68 75.74 -37.71
CA GLU A 1086 28.86 76.79 -37.08
C GLU A 1086 27.64 77.19 -37.94
N LEU A 1087 26.49 77.40 -37.29
CA LEU A 1087 25.30 77.98 -37.91
C LEU A 1087 25.49 79.49 -38.16
N PRO A 1088 25.35 79.98 -39.40
CA PRO A 1088 25.62 81.38 -39.73
C PRO A 1088 24.55 82.35 -39.17
N THR A 1089 25.00 83.39 -38.48
CA THR A 1089 24.22 84.22 -37.54
C THR A 1089 23.33 85.33 -38.16
N ASN A 1090 22.84 85.15 -39.39
CA ASN A 1090 21.99 86.16 -40.06
C ASN A 1090 20.49 85.79 -40.04
N LEU A 1091 19.72 86.42 -39.13
CA LEU A 1091 18.26 86.41 -39.22
C LEU A 1091 17.79 87.14 -40.48
N ILE A 1092 16.81 86.58 -41.18
CA ILE A 1092 16.13 87.21 -42.32
C ILE A 1092 14.69 87.56 -41.91
N ASP A 1093 14.32 88.82 -42.07
CA ASP A 1093 12.96 89.34 -41.82
C ASP A 1093 11.97 88.84 -42.89
N PRO A 1094 10.89 88.10 -42.51
CA PRO A 1094 9.92 87.56 -43.46
C PRO A 1094 8.94 88.61 -44.03
N ALA A 1095 8.98 89.88 -43.60
CA ALA A 1095 7.99 90.89 -43.97
C ALA A 1095 8.02 91.34 -45.45
N ASN A 1096 9.03 90.97 -46.25
CA ASN A 1096 9.13 91.38 -47.66
C ASN A 1096 9.78 90.34 -48.58
N ARG A 1097 8.99 89.78 -49.52
CA ARG A 1097 9.20 89.79 -51.00
C ARG A 1097 8.25 88.81 -51.69
N ILE A 1098 7.09 89.30 -52.16
CA ILE A 1098 6.17 88.52 -53.00
C ILE A 1098 6.61 88.57 -54.48
N ALA A 1099 6.70 87.38 -55.08
CA ALA A 1099 6.65 86.99 -56.51
C ALA A 1099 6.90 88.00 -57.65
N GLN A 1100 7.67 87.56 -58.66
CA GLN A 1100 7.21 87.55 -60.06
C GLN A 1100 7.94 86.50 -60.94
N THR A 1101 7.40 86.24 -62.13
CA THR A 1101 7.74 85.16 -63.09
C THR A 1101 8.66 85.68 -64.24
N CYS A 1102 9.06 84.97 -65.32
CA CYS A 1102 8.61 83.72 -65.98
C CYS A 1102 9.69 83.16 -66.98
N SER A 1103 9.36 82.08 -67.71
CA SER A 1103 10.01 81.51 -68.94
C SER A 1103 11.46 80.95 -68.85
N THR A 1104 11.93 79.91 -69.59
CA THR A 1104 11.39 78.76 -70.40
C THR A 1104 12.57 77.74 -70.64
N GLU A 1105 12.57 76.58 -71.35
CA GLU A 1105 11.64 75.82 -72.23
C GLU A 1105 12.02 74.30 -72.36
N VAL A 1106 11.00 73.40 -72.38
CA VAL A 1106 10.81 72.19 -73.23
C VAL A 1106 11.83 71.01 -73.36
N GLY A 1107 11.30 69.77 -73.15
CA GLY A 1107 11.70 68.48 -73.80
C GLY A 1107 12.54 67.52 -72.94
N ALA A 1108 12.43 66.17 -72.99
CA ALA A 1108 11.53 65.19 -73.66
C ALA A 1108 11.65 63.83 -72.89
N ILE A 1109 10.63 62.98 -72.64
CA ILE A 1109 9.92 62.00 -73.50
C ILE A 1109 10.84 60.88 -74.08
N VAL A 1110 10.64 59.55 -73.91
CA VAL A 1110 9.80 58.72 -72.99
C VAL A 1110 10.19 57.21 -73.07
N ASP A 1111 9.88 56.41 -72.04
CA ASP A 1111 9.81 54.92 -71.92
C ASP A 1111 10.98 53.97 -72.30
N GLY A 1112 11.08 52.85 -71.56
CA GLY A 1112 12.00 51.73 -71.84
C GLY A 1112 11.93 50.57 -70.82
N LEU A 1113 10.91 49.71 -70.90
CA LEU A 1113 10.80 48.46 -70.12
C LEU A 1113 11.52 47.27 -70.80
N THR A 1114 11.82 46.24 -69.99
CA THR A 1114 12.56 44.99 -70.29
C THR A 1114 14.06 45.14 -70.65
N GLY A 1115 15.02 44.41 -70.10
CA GLY A 1115 14.98 43.41 -69.00
C GLY A 1115 15.63 42.07 -69.38
N ASP A 1116 16.72 41.69 -68.71
CA ASP A 1116 17.25 40.31 -68.70
C ASP A 1116 18.14 40.04 -67.45
N PHE A 1117 18.46 38.76 -67.21
CA PHE A 1117 19.14 38.19 -66.04
C PHE A 1117 20.67 38.35 -66.05
N SER A 1118 21.29 38.46 -64.86
CA SER A 1118 22.02 37.32 -64.24
C SER A 1118 22.75 37.72 -62.94
N MET A 1119 22.49 37.04 -61.82
CA MET A 1119 23.46 36.78 -60.75
C MET A 1119 23.08 35.52 -59.98
N THR A 1120 24.07 34.74 -59.56
CA THR A 1120 23.92 33.47 -58.82
C THR A 1120 24.59 33.58 -57.45
N GLU A 1121 23.82 33.31 -56.38
CA GLU A 1121 24.25 32.66 -55.11
C GLU A 1121 25.34 33.35 -54.24
N ARG A 1122 25.22 33.56 -52.91
CA ARG A 1122 24.24 33.22 -51.82
C ARG A 1122 24.19 34.40 -50.80
N GLY A 1123 23.37 34.48 -49.74
CA GLY A 1123 22.44 33.53 -49.10
C GLY A 1123 23.00 32.97 -47.76
N GLY A 1124 22.36 33.13 -46.60
CA GLY A 1124 21.07 33.80 -46.35
C GLY A 1124 20.66 33.98 -44.86
N GLN A 1125 19.60 34.77 -44.65
CA GLN A 1125 18.87 35.06 -43.39
C GLN A 1125 18.11 33.85 -42.79
N LEU A 1126 17.86 33.86 -41.46
CA LEU A 1126 16.91 32.98 -40.74
C LEU A 1126 15.43 33.31 -41.05
N PRO A 1127 14.53 32.31 -41.11
CA PRO A 1127 13.06 32.48 -41.09
C PRO A 1127 12.47 32.44 -39.66
N SER A 1128 11.19 32.81 -39.52
CA SER A 1128 10.47 32.97 -38.24
C SER A 1128 9.59 31.77 -37.83
N PRO A 1129 9.22 31.61 -36.53
CA PRO A 1129 8.68 30.35 -35.98
C PRO A 1129 7.18 30.06 -36.24
N ALA A 1130 6.77 29.97 -37.51
CA ALA A 1130 5.36 29.75 -37.88
C ALA A 1130 5.10 28.60 -38.87
N ASP A 1131 6.15 27.99 -39.45
CA ASP A 1131 6.05 26.96 -40.49
C ASP A 1131 7.00 25.78 -40.24
N ILE A 1132 6.71 24.65 -40.90
CA ILE A 1132 7.47 23.39 -40.91
C ILE A 1132 7.40 22.57 -39.61
N ALA A 1133 6.29 21.85 -39.48
CA ALA A 1133 6.35 20.49 -38.95
C ALA A 1133 6.81 19.51 -40.06
N SER A 1134 7.31 18.34 -39.64
CA SER A 1134 7.65 17.13 -40.43
C SER A 1134 9.03 17.02 -41.11
N GLN A 1135 9.60 15.82 -40.98
CA GLN A 1135 10.70 15.18 -41.74
C GLN A 1135 12.15 15.67 -41.51
N TYR A 1136 12.89 14.97 -40.64
CA TYR A 1136 13.97 14.01 -40.97
C TYR A 1136 14.38 13.31 -39.65
N GLU A 1137 14.13 12.01 -39.42
CA GLU A 1137 14.82 10.83 -39.98
C GLU A 1137 16.33 10.78 -39.65
N PRO A 1138 16.74 10.14 -38.53
CA PRO A 1138 18.08 9.62 -38.32
C PRO A 1138 18.32 8.39 -39.21
N LEU A 1139 19.56 8.18 -39.68
CA LEU A 1139 19.87 7.06 -40.57
C LEU A 1139 19.97 5.71 -39.84
N ASP A 1140 19.13 4.80 -40.27
CA ASP A 1140 19.04 3.39 -39.88
C ASP A 1140 20.25 2.56 -40.37
N ASP A 1141 20.86 1.75 -39.49
CA ASP A 1141 21.45 0.45 -39.84
C ASP A 1141 21.72 -0.40 -38.58
N PHE A 1142 20.68 -1.05 -38.05
CA PHE A 1142 20.72 -2.47 -37.71
C PHE A 1142 19.27 -2.98 -37.64
N GLY A 1143 18.84 -3.64 -38.72
CA GLY A 1143 17.42 -3.78 -39.06
C GLY A 1143 16.55 -4.67 -38.14
N PRO A 1144 15.22 -4.58 -38.31
CA PRO A 1144 14.25 -5.21 -37.41
C PRO A 1144 14.19 -6.73 -37.55
N VAL A 1145 14.20 -7.42 -36.41
CA VAL A 1145 13.74 -8.82 -36.32
C VAL A 1145 12.21 -8.81 -36.42
N ALA A 1146 11.67 -9.56 -37.38
CA ALA A 1146 10.23 -9.62 -37.59
C ALA A 1146 9.52 -10.40 -36.47
N ILE A 1147 8.34 -9.93 -36.08
CA ILE A 1147 7.42 -10.67 -35.23
C ILE A 1147 6.77 -11.77 -36.07
N GLU A 1148 7.31 -12.99 -36.01
CA GLU A 1148 6.58 -14.18 -36.45
C GLU A 1148 5.63 -14.63 -35.35
N ALA A 1149 4.33 -14.62 -35.64
CA ALA A 1149 3.29 -15.10 -34.73
C ALA A 1149 3.24 -16.65 -34.74
N GLU A 1150 4.20 -17.28 -34.06
CA GLU A 1150 4.30 -18.74 -33.85
C GLU A 1150 3.15 -19.27 -32.99
N ALA A 1151 1.95 -19.34 -33.56
CA ALA A 1151 0.80 -20.05 -33.00
C ALA A 1151 0.91 -21.56 -33.28
N PHE A 1152 1.93 -22.22 -32.71
CA PHE A 1152 2.05 -23.68 -32.66
C PHE A 1152 2.07 -24.15 -31.19
N SER A 1153 0.97 -24.73 -30.70
CA SER A 1153 0.57 -26.12 -30.95
C SER A 1153 1.14 -27.06 -29.89
N THR A 1154 0.38 -27.26 -28.82
CA THR A 1154 0.49 -28.44 -27.95
C THR A 1154 0.31 -29.70 -28.80
N THR A 1155 1.39 -30.44 -29.05
CA THR A 1155 1.33 -31.75 -29.69
C THR A 1155 0.87 -32.81 -28.68
N ASP A 1156 -0.45 -32.93 -28.51
CA ASP A 1156 -1.02 -34.23 -28.18
C ASP A 1156 -1.06 -35.09 -29.46
N SER A 1157 -0.46 -36.29 -29.41
CA SER A 1157 -0.39 -37.20 -30.55
C SER A 1157 -1.45 -38.29 -30.42
N SER A 1158 -2.65 -37.95 -30.88
CA SER A 1158 -3.83 -38.81 -30.94
C SER A 1158 -3.57 -40.24 -31.44
N THR A 1159 -4.34 -41.19 -30.92
CA THR A 1159 -5.00 -42.15 -31.82
C THR A 1159 -6.49 -41.83 -31.89
N GLU A 1160 -6.93 -41.55 -33.13
CA GLU A 1160 -8.24 -41.74 -33.76
C GLU A 1160 -9.50 -42.02 -32.90
N ASN A 1161 -10.71 -41.51 -33.23
CA ASN A 1161 -11.15 -41.11 -34.57
C ASN A 1161 -12.26 -40.01 -34.57
N ARG A 1162 -12.44 -39.38 -35.74
CA ARG A 1162 -13.55 -38.45 -36.08
C ARG A 1162 -14.57 -39.25 -36.96
N PRO A 1163 -15.60 -38.68 -37.67
CA PRO A 1163 -16.01 -37.27 -37.78
C PRO A 1163 -17.53 -36.92 -37.84
N LEU A 1164 -17.83 -35.69 -37.43
CA LEU A 1164 -18.73 -34.67 -38.04
C LEU A 1164 -20.27 -34.82 -38.10
N SER A 1165 -20.93 -34.03 -37.25
CA SER A 1165 -21.78 -32.86 -37.60
C SER A 1165 -22.75 -32.88 -38.80
N ASN A 1166 -24.05 -32.55 -38.55
CA ASN A 1166 -24.61 -31.24 -38.97
C ASN A 1166 -26.07 -30.94 -38.53
N THR A 1167 -26.24 -29.87 -37.74
CA THR A 1167 -27.00 -28.64 -38.12
C THR A 1167 -28.54 -28.67 -38.39
N LEU A 1168 -29.30 -28.37 -37.32
CA LEU A 1168 -30.49 -27.46 -37.23
C LEU A 1168 -31.87 -27.72 -37.91
N LYS A 1169 -32.90 -27.61 -37.05
CA LYS A 1169 -34.26 -26.98 -37.20
C LYS A 1169 -35.46 -27.72 -37.84
N LEU A 1170 -36.27 -28.30 -36.93
CA LEU A 1170 -37.62 -27.82 -36.55
C LEU A 1170 -38.81 -27.90 -37.55
N GLN A 1171 -39.69 -28.93 -37.42
CA GLN A 1171 -41.08 -28.78 -36.94
C GLN A 1171 -41.84 -30.14 -36.80
N ALA A 1172 -42.73 -30.18 -35.79
CA ALA A 1172 -43.65 -31.20 -35.24
C ALA A 1172 -44.54 -32.04 -36.22
N PRO A 1173 -45.41 -33.00 -35.78
CA PRO A 1173 -45.80 -33.38 -34.40
C PRO A 1173 -45.96 -34.90 -34.06
N LEU A 1174 -46.20 -35.19 -32.77
CA LEU A 1174 -47.01 -36.29 -32.15
C LEU A 1174 -46.79 -37.78 -32.57
N LEU A 1175 -46.60 -38.67 -31.58
CA LEU A 1175 -47.66 -39.57 -31.01
C LEU A 1175 -47.09 -40.47 -29.88
N ASP A 1176 -47.90 -40.77 -28.86
CA ASP A 1176 -47.53 -41.57 -27.69
C ASP A 1176 -47.60 -43.10 -27.91
N ALA A 1177 -46.84 -43.87 -27.13
CA ALA A 1177 -46.93 -45.34 -27.06
C ALA A 1177 -48.07 -45.77 -26.10
N GLN A 1178 -48.77 -46.87 -26.41
CA GLN A 1178 -50.12 -47.12 -25.84
C GLN A 1178 -50.33 -48.48 -25.14
N GLU A 1179 -49.39 -49.42 -25.16
CA GLU A 1179 -49.49 -50.66 -24.37
C GLU A 1179 -48.12 -51.35 -24.20
N ALA A 1180 -47.95 -52.10 -23.12
CA ALA A 1180 -46.82 -53.00 -22.90
C ALA A 1180 -47.36 -54.40 -22.56
N VAL A 1181 -46.75 -55.45 -23.11
CA VAL A 1181 -47.20 -56.84 -22.91
C VAL A 1181 -46.11 -57.65 -22.24
N VAL A 1182 -46.42 -58.18 -21.05
CA VAL A 1182 -45.58 -59.08 -20.28
C VAL A 1182 -45.84 -60.52 -20.73
N THR A 1183 -44.78 -61.29 -21.00
CA THR A 1183 -44.89 -62.72 -21.34
C THR A 1183 -45.06 -63.57 -20.07
N ALA A 1184 -45.54 -64.81 -20.22
CA ALA A 1184 -45.65 -65.77 -19.11
C ALA A 1184 -44.28 -66.26 -18.55
N SER A 1185 -43.16 -65.76 -19.09
CA SER A 1185 -41.79 -65.94 -18.57
C SER A 1185 -41.22 -64.69 -17.90
N GLY A 1186 -41.94 -63.56 -17.90
CA GLY A 1186 -41.53 -62.29 -17.29
C GLY A 1186 -40.90 -61.28 -18.25
N ASP A 1187 -40.64 -61.66 -19.50
CA ASP A 1187 -40.05 -60.76 -20.50
C ASP A 1187 -41.03 -59.66 -20.92
N ILE A 1188 -40.57 -58.41 -20.96
CA ILE A 1188 -41.34 -57.25 -21.42
C ILE A 1188 -40.85 -56.86 -22.82
N PHE A 1189 -41.77 -56.76 -23.79
CA PHE A 1189 -41.45 -56.31 -25.14
C PHE A 1189 -42.24 -55.04 -25.52
N LEU A 1190 -41.52 -53.98 -25.87
CA LEU A 1190 -42.08 -52.77 -26.50
C LEU A 1190 -42.04 -52.96 -28.02
N VAL A 1191 -43.20 -53.01 -28.68
CA VAL A 1191 -43.31 -53.32 -30.12
C VAL A 1191 -44.33 -52.41 -30.82
N ALA A 1192 -43.92 -51.77 -31.92
CA ALA A 1192 -44.77 -50.88 -32.70
C ALA A 1192 -45.47 -51.60 -33.88
N GLU A 1193 -46.71 -51.17 -34.16
CA GLU A 1193 -47.54 -51.47 -35.34
C GLU A 1193 -47.83 -52.93 -35.75
N HIS A 1194 -48.75 -53.55 -34.99
CA HIS A 1194 -50.07 -53.96 -35.51
C HIS A 1194 -50.20 -54.55 -36.93
N ARG A 1195 -50.49 -55.87 -37.03
CA ARG A 1195 -51.59 -56.43 -37.87
C ARG A 1195 -51.85 -57.92 -37.60
N TRP A 1196 -53.14 -58.28 -37.55
CA TRP A 1196 -53.69 -59.64 -37.42
C TRP A 1196 -54.66 -59.87 -38.61
N PRO A 1197 -55.10 -61.10 -38.96
CA PRO A 1197 -54.67 -62.48 -38.62
C PRO A 1197 -54.29 -63.25 -39.93
N PRO A 1198 -54.25 -64.60 -40.07
CA PRO A 1198 -54.53 -65.71 -39.14
C PRO A 1198 -53.37 -66.76 -39.07
N PRO A 1199 -53.57 -68.10 -39.04
CA PRO A 1199 -53.16 -68.92 -37.89
C PRO A 1199 -52.11 -70.02 -38.22
N SER A 1200 -51.93 -70.99 -37.31
CA SER A 1200 -51.10 -72.21 -37.40
C SER A 1200 -49.57 -72.00 -37.27
N SER A 1201 -48.78 -72.91 -36.69
CA SER A 1201 -49.10 -74.10 -35.88
C SER A 1201 -47.86 -74.65 -35.15
N CYS A 1202 -48.08 -75.33 -34.02
CA CYS A 1202 -47.32 -76.47 -33.47
C CYS A 1202 -45.77 -76.48 -33.55
N ALA A 1203 -45.16 -76.27 -32.38
CA ALA A 1203 -44.27 -77.22 -31.69
C ALA A 1203 -43.13 -77.94 -32.46
N SER A 1204 -41.92 -77.74 -31.95
CA SER A 1204 -41.02 -78.84 -31.55
C SER A 1204 -40.26 -78.45 -30.28
#